data_AF-A0A8J8NB15-F1
#
_entry.id   AF-A0A8J8NB15-F1
#
_cell.length_a   1.000
_cell.length_b   1.000
_cell.length_c   1.000
_cell.angle_alpha   90.00
_cell.angle_beta   90.00
_cell.angle_gamma   90.00
#
_symmetry.space_group_name_H-M   'P 1'
#
loop_
_entity.id
_entity.type
_entity.pdbx_description
1 polymer ?
#
loop_
_entity_poly.entity_id
_entity_poly.type
_entity_poly.pdbx_seq_one_letter_code
_entity_poly.pdbx_strand_id
1 'polypeptide(L)'
;MLNKRHEFSEKQDWLLPILFFLCQITVPQRTNSLFKYCQLFQKDVLCHNLNIRDCKISKKSVKQFKQLYFYSRNQESKILQLKIFMKKLRLFCHLTIVSLLLFLSVFQSFGQKIQWDKTASSYTSLEKGEIVRITLPDKQKKVVASSELLTPKGANAPLSIKSYDFSEDNQKVLIFTNSKKVWRYHTRGDYWVLNLATGELKQIGKSFPESTLMFAKFSPNGSKAAYVCKHNIYVEDLNTNVIKPLTNSGTTKLINGTFDWAYEEEFSCRDGFRWSPDSKSIAYWQIDANTIKDFYMINNTDSIYSKIIPVEYPKVGQKPSSCKIAVVNITTAKSVWMKIPGDPANNYLPKMEWAANSSELVVQQLPRKQNETRLLLCNALSGETKVFYTETDKAWVDVNNRGDDAIGWDWLKNGKDFIWTSEKDGWRHLFKLGKDGKETLLTTGAYDVISFLGFDEEGNNLYFTASPENATQQYLYKTSIDGKGKAERLSSIDQSGTHNYNISPNGKYAQHSFNSSLYSSSFEQISLPDHKPLNENESIKARLARIKPARRNIEFFQVTTEDNVTMDGWMVKPLDFDSTKKYPIVFHVYTEPAGATVKDSYGYGVNSLYLGDMAKDGYIYVSLDGRGTPSPKGREWRKAIYRQIGQVNIRDQAMAAKQLLKRPYIDSSRVAVWGWSGGGSTTLNLLFQYPEIYKVGIAVAAVANQLTYDNIYQERYMGIPQENREDFVKGSPITYAKNLQGKLLYIHGTGDDNVHYQNAEMLINELIKHNKQFQVMPYPNRTHSISEGEGTDLHLATLYTNYLRQNCPPGARQTIRALGKKLKSFTAQSPNLCPYLSSFSTILTHFNIRTGFNQCLPELLISFSLPEFSESLGFHITKSVMCILIKTTRYNQSIPGNYAGMPHFPAMIYQLILYFECSVAFLRIP
;
A
#
# COMPACT_ATOMS: atom_id res chain seq x y z
N MET A 1 45.56 8.80 -14.31
CA MET A 1 46.85 9.37 -13.87
C MET A 1 46.55 10.22 -12.66
N LEU A 2 46.91 9.77 -11.44
CA LEU A 2 48.15 10.13 -10.71
C LEU A 2 48.19 11.65 -10.47
N ASN A 3 48.33 12.23 -9.28
CA ASN A 3 48.90 11.87 -7.99
C ASN A 3 48.60 13.11 -7.09
N LYS A 4 48.31 13.07 -5.79
CA LYS A 4 49.24 12.80 -4.68
C LYS A 4 48.49 12.92 -3.34
N ARG A 5 48.89 12.07 -2.39
CA ARG A 5 48.52 12.05 -0.97
C ARG A 5 49.25 13.17 -0.18
N HIS A 6 48.67 13.60 0.94
CA HIS A 6 49.30 13.48 2.26
C HIS A 6 48.27 13.58 3.40
N GLU A 7 48.58 12.82 4.46
CA GLU A 7 47.81 12.52 5.67
C GLU A 7 47.71 13.70 6.64
N PHE A 8 46.61 13.77 7.38
CA PHE A 8 46.64 14.04 8.83
C PHE A 8 45.51 13.26 9.51
N SER A 9 45.88 12.60 10.60
CA SER A 9 45.06 11.72 11.43
C SER A 9 44.28 12.48 12.51
N GLU A 10 43.17 11.87 12.90
CA GLU A 10 42.53 11.92 14.22
C GLU A 10 41.70 13.14 14.68
N LYS A 11 40.45 12.79 15.04
CA LYS A 11 39.49 13.37 16.01
C LYS A 11 38.33 14.26 15.52
N GLN A 12 37.16 13.65 15.70
CA GLN A 12 35.79 14.13 15.87
C GLN A 12 35.61 15.61 16.29
N ASP A 13 34.78 16.36 15.55
CA ASP A 13 33.59 17.10 16.03
C ASP A 13 33.20 18.23 15.05
N TRP A 14 32.25 17.97 14.14
CA TRP A 14 31.67 18.99 13.25
C TRP A 14 30.29 19.42 13.75
N LEU A 15 30.24 20.38 14.68
CA LEU A 15 29.00 21.09 15.03
C LEU A 15 29.23 22.55 15.51
N LEU A 16 30.33 23.18 15.10
CA LEU A 16 30.64 24.57 15.46
C LEU A 16 30.65 25.64 14.33
N PRO A 17 30.70 25.34 13.01
CA PRO A 17 30.64 26.41 12.01
C PRO A 17 29.21 26.93 11.70
N ILE A 18 28.17 26.17 12.01
CA ILE A 18 26.76 26.54 11.69
C ILE A 18 26.17 27.53 12.70
N LEU A 19 26.72 27.58 13.93
CA LEU A 19 26.33 28.55 14.96
C LEU A 19 26.89 29.96 14.71
N PHE A 20 27.92 30.11 13.87
CA PHE A 20 28.49 31.41 13.54
C PHE A 20 27.71 32.15 12.45
N PHE A 21 26.97 31.45 11.59
CA PHE A 21 26.24 32.06 10.48
C PHE A 21 24.84 32.59 10.87
N LEU A 22 24.28 32.13 12.00
CA LEU A 22 22.96 32.54 12.48
C LEU A 22 22.96 33.74 13.46
N CYS A 23 24.13 34.27 13.83
CA CYS A 23 24.26 35.41 14.75
C CYS A 23 24.36 36.79 14.07
N GLN A 24 24.22 36.90 12.74
CA GLN A 24 24.37 38.17 12.02
C GLN A 24 23.07 38.82 11.51
N ILE A 25 21.88 38.33 11.87
CA ILE A 25 20.62 38.99 11.47
C ILE A 25 19.71 39.20 12.69
N THR A 26 20.13 40.09 13.59
CA THR A 26 19.22 40.93 14.41
C THR A 26 20.06 41.83 15.33
N VAL A 27 20.14 43.13 15.03
CA VAL A 27 20.14 44.31 15.93
C VAL A 27 20.67 45.52 15.13
N PRO A 28 19.90 46.61 14.95
CA PRO A 28 20.42 47.85 14.38
C PRO A 28 21.22 48.65 15.41
N GLN A 29 22.28 49.31 14.93
CA GLN A 29 23.10 50.31 15.61
C GLN A 29 22.24 51.39 16.31
N ARG A 30 22.36 51.54 17.65
CA ARG A 30 22.24 52.80 18.42
C ARG A 30 22.36 52.53 19.92
N THR A 31 23.57 52.22 20.39
CA THR A 31 23.92 52.20 21.82
C THR A 31 25.27 52.85 22.01
N ASN A 32 25.35 54.16 21.75
CA ASN A 32 26.55 54.96 22.04
C ASN A 32 26.24 56.25 22.80
N SER A 33 25.07 56.32 23.45
CA SER A 33 24.62 57.49 24.23
C SER A 33 24.35 57.21 25.72
N LEU A 34 24.39 55.95 26.17
CA LEU A 34 24.19 55.61 27.59
C LEU A 34 25.46 55.73 28.45
N PHE A 35 26.65 55.68 27.84
CA PHE A 35 27.92 55.77 28.56
C PHE A 35 28.35 57.21 28.88
N LYS A 36 27.71 58.21 28.26
CA LYS A 36 28.01 59.64 28.46
C LYS A 36 27.15 60.34 29.53
N TYR A 37 26.12 59.68 30.06
CA TYR A 37 25.23 60.29 31.08
C TYR A 37 25.49 59.82 32.51
N CYS A 38 26.20 58.71 32.73
CA CYS A 38 26.54 58.23 34.07
C CYS A 38 27.74 58.96 34.73
N GLN A 39 28.43 59.85 34.01
CA GLN A 39 29.53 60.67 34.57
C GLN A 39 29.13 62.07 35.05
N LEU A 40 27.84 62.44 34.97
CA LEU A 40 27.34 63.72 35.48
C LEU A 40 26.55 63.60 36.81
N PHE A 41 26.48 62.41 37.41
CA PHE A 41 25.74 62.15 38.65
C PHE A 41 26.64 61.73 39.84
N GLN A 42 27.94 62.07 39.76
CA GLN A 42 28.93 61.81 40.82
C GLN A 42 29.52 63.10 41.42
N LYS A 43 28.75 64.20 41.38
CA LYS A 43 28.96 65.44 42.13
C LYS A 43 27.60 66.03 42.46
N ASP A 44 26.99 65.47 43.50
CA ASP A 44 25.88 65.96 44.34
C ASP A 44 25.56 64.78 45.29
N VAL A 45 26.56 64.25 46.01
CA VAL A 45 26.89 64.61 47.40
C VAL A 45 25.66 64.42 48.30
N LEU A 46 25.54 63.30 49.01
CA LEU A 46 26.07 63.14 50.38
C LEU A 46 25.75 64.35 51.28
N CYS A 47 24.53 64.39 51.83
CA CYS A 47 24.32 65.05 53.11
C CYS A 47 23.51 64.14 54.03
N HIS A 48 24.21 63.63 55.04
CA HIS A 48 23.64 63.09 56.27
C HIS A 48 22.76 64.13 56.98
N ASN A 49 21.75 63.63 57.70
CA ASN A 49 21.09 64.23 58.86
C ASN A 49 20.93 65.76 58.88
N LEU A 50 19.74 66.25 58.52
CA LEU A 50 18.92 67.21 59.30
C LEU A 50 17.65 67.62 58.53
N ASN A 51 16.72 68.20 59.29
CA ASN A 51 15.33 68.57 58.97
C ASN A 51 15.02 69.19 57.58
N ILE A 52 13.98 68.62 56.98
CA ILE A 52 12.89 69.16 56.14
C ILE A 52 13.04 70.52 55.40
N ARG A 53 12.63 70.46 54.12
CA ARG A 53 12.09 71.47 53.17
C ARG A 53 13.10 71.95 52.11
N ASP A 54 12.63 71.84 50.86
CA ASP A 54 13.23 72.29 49.60
C ASP A 54 14.26 71.40 48.88
N CYS A 55 13.78 70.26 48.38
CA CYS A 55 14.41 69.61 47.21
C CYS A 55 13.36 69.35 46.12
N LYS A 56 13.21 70.30 45.19
CA LYS A 56 12.32 70.17 44.02
C LYS A 56 12.97 69.24 42.99
N ILE A 57 12.64 67.95 43.03
CA ILE A 57 12.91 67.02 41.93
C ILE A 57 12.06 67.47 40.73
N SER A 58 12.71 67.83 39.61
CA SER A 58 11.99 68.29 38.42
C SER A 58 11.04 67.19 37.89
N LYS A 59 9.82 67.59 37.48
CA LYS A 59 8.83 66.68 36.86
C LYS A 59 9.37 65.94 35.63
N LYS A 60 10.47 66.41 35.02
CA LYS A 60 11.13 65.80 33.85
C LYS A 60 11.90 64.53 34.24
N SER A 61 12.56 64.53 35.41
CA SER A 61 13.37 63.41 35.91
C SER A 61 12.50 62.21 36.34
N VAL A 62 11.34 62.47 36.96
CA VAL A 62 10.39 61.43 37.38
C VAL A 62 9.72 60.76 36.17
N LYS A 63 9.46 61.51 35.09
CA LYS A 63 8.84 60.97 33.87
C LYS A 63 9.78 60.04 33.08
N GLN A 64 11.08 60.36 33.04
CA GLN A 64 12.09 59.49 32.42
C GLN A 64 12.40 58.25 33.26
N PHE A 65 12.43 58.35 34.59
CA PHE A 65 12.62 57.18 35.46
C PHE A 65 11.46 56.18 35.38
N LYS A 66 10.21 56.66 35.31
CA LYS A 66 9.03 55.80 35.10
C LYS A 66 9.07 55.08 33.74
N GLN A 67 9.54 55.72 32.67
CA GLN A 67 9.69 55.06 31.37
C GLN A 67 10.78 53.99 31.37
N LEU A 68 11.92 54.22 32.03
CA LEU A 68 13.00 53.23 32.16
C LEU A 68 12.62 52.05 33.07
N TYR A 69 11.89 52.30 34.15
CA TYR A 69 11.41 51.24 35.06
C TYR A 69 10.39 50.31 34.38
N PHE A 70 9.46 50.85 33.59
CA PHE A 70 8.53 50.04 32.80
C PHE A 70 9.22 49.28 31.65
N TYR A 71 10.29 49.84 31.07
CA TYR A 71 11.07 49.15 30.03
C TYR A 71 11.87 47.97 30.61
N SER A 72 12.48 48.13 31.80
CA SER A 72 13.20 47.08 32.53
C SER A 72 12.28 45.91 32.92
N ARG A 73 11.09 46.19 33.47
CA ARG A 73 10.13 45.14 33.87
C ARG A 73 9.60 44.34 32.67
N ASN A 74 9.46 44.97 31.50
CA ASN A 74 9.08 44.29 30.27
C ASN A 74 10.21 43.41 29.70
N GLN A 75 11.47 43.72 30.00
CA GLN A 75 12.62 42.88 29.62
C GLN A 75 12.73 41.64 30.53
N GLU A 76 12.49 41.76 31.84
CA GLU A 76 12.46 40.59 32.73
C GLU A 76 11.35 39.59 32.39
N SER A 77 10.14 40.09 32.08
CA SER A 77 9.02 39.28 31.56
C SER A 77 9.38 38.54 30.27
N LYS A 78 10.05 39.23 29.34
CA LYS A 78 10.53 38.63 28.09
C LYS A 78 11.64 37.60 28.32
N ILE A 79 12.56 37.81 29.26
CA ILE A 79 13.61 36.85 29.63
C ILE A 79 13.01 35.60 30.28
N LEU A 80 11.97 35.75 31.12
CA LEU A 80 11.28 34.61 31.72
C LEU A 80 10.50 33.80 30.66
N GLN A 81 9.81 34.47 29.74
CA GLN A 81 9.16 33.85 28.57
C GLN A 81 10.19 33.12 27.68
N LEU A 82 11.36 33.72 27.45
CA LEU A 82 12.44 33.10 26.67
C LEU A 82 13.02 31.86 27.37
N LYS A 83 13.18 31.90 28.70
CA LYS A 83 13.63 30.73 29.50
C LYS A 83 12.60 29.60 29.48
N ILE A 84 11.30 29.92 29.58
CA ILE A 84 10.22 28.92 29.47
C ILE A 84 10.17 28.34 28.05
N PHE A 85 10.31 29.18 27.03
CA PHE A 85 10.39 28.77 25.63
C PHE A 85 11.59 27.84 25.38
N MET A 86 12.79 28.21 25.85
CA MET A 86 14.00 27.39 25.76
C MET A 86 13.86 26.04 26.49
N LYS A 87 13.17 26.00 27.65
CA LYS A 87 12.93 24.76 28.39
C LYS A 87 11.93 23.85 27.67
N LYS A 88 10.86 24.42 27.09
CA LYS A 88 9.92 23.69 26.22
C LYS A 88 10.59 23.20 24.94
N LEU A 89 11.48 24.01 24.35
CA LEU A 89 12.23 23.65 23.15
C LEU A 89 13.21 22.50 23.43
N ARG A 90 13.92 22.51 24.57
CA ARG A 90 14.77 21.37 24.98
C ARG A 90 13.98 20.10 25.23
N LEU A 91 12.82 20.20 25.89
CA LEU A 91 11.93 19.05 26.13
C LEU A 91 11.35 18.52 24.81
N PHE A 92 10.97 19.41 23.90
CA PHE A 92 10.53 19.07 22.56
C PHE A 92 11.66 18.37 21.79
N CYS A 93 12.87 18.93 21.75
CA CYS A 93 14.02 18.28 21.09
C CYS A 93 14.35 16.90 21.70
N HIS A 94 14.31 16.74 23.03
CA HIS A 94 14.50 15.42 23.67
C HIS A 94 13.39 14.43 23.30
N LEU A 95 12.12 14.83 23.34
CA LEU A 95 11.01 13.99 22.91
C LEU A 95 11.08 13.66 21.41
N THR A 96 11.57 14.60 20.60
CA THR A 96 11.75 14.40 19.16
C THR A 96 12.89 13.44 18.88
N ILE A 97 14.01 13.52 19.61
CA ILE A 97 15.15 12.58 19.48
C ILE A 97 14.77 11.19 19.99
N VAL A 98 14.08 11.08 21.13
CA VAL A 98 13.57 9.80 21.64
C VAL A 98 12.51 9.21 20.70
N SER A 99 11.64 10.05 20.15
CA SER A 99 10.71 9.64 19.09
C SER A 99 11.44 9.25 17.82
N LEU A 100 12.53 9.92 17.42
CA LEU A 100 13.34 9.57 16.25
C LEU A 100 14.05 8.23 16.48
N LEU A 101 14.57 7.97 17.67
CA LEU A 101 15.22 6.71 18.05
C LEU A 101 14.20 5.55 18.17
N LEU A 102 12.99 5.82 18.64
CA LEU A 102 11.87 4.88 18.63
C LEU A 102 11.33 4.65 17.20
N PHE A 103 11.31 5.67 16.33
CA PHE A 103 10.96 5.51 14.93
C PHE A 103 12.04 4.77 14.13
N LEU A 104 13.32 5.00 14.42
CA LEU A 104 14.45 4.27 13.82
C LEU A 104 14.50 2.79 14.22
N SER A 105 13.95 2.43 15.38
CA SER A 105 13.80 1.03 15.80
C SER A 105 12.49 0.37 15.34
N VAL A 106 11.49 1.16 14.91
CA VAL A 106 10.19 0.65 14.44
C VAL A 106 10.10 0.58 12.90
N PHE A 107 11.03 1.16 12.16
CA PHE A 107 11.10 1.06 10.68
C PHE A 107 12.17 0.11 10.12
N GLN A 108 12.84 -0.68 10.96
CA GLN A 108 13.78 -1.73 10.51
C GLN A 108 13.19 -3.15 10.45
N SER A 109 11.87 -3.32 10.49
CA SER A 109 11.26 -4.63 10.26
C SER A 109 10.61 -4.74 8.88
N PHE A 110 11.39 -4.58 7.80
CA PHE A 110 11.26 -5.57 6.73
C PHE A 110 11.94 -6.82 7.27
N GLY A 111 11.22 -7.56 8.11
CA GLY A 111 11.72 -8.79 8.70
C GLY A 111 12.15 -9.70 7.55
N GLN A 112 13.44 -9.95 7.44
CA GLN A 112 13.94 -11.01 6.57
C GLN A 112 13.15 -12.28 6.90
N LYS A 113 12.63 -12.94 5.87
CA LYS A 113 11.88 -14.19 6.01
C LYS A 113 12.75 -15.15 6.85
N ILE A 114 12.16 -15.69 7.91
CA ILE A 114 12.83 -16.72 8.72
C ILE A 114 13.34 -17.81 7.78
N GLN A 115 14.64 -18.11 7.87
CA GLN A 115 15.26 -19.21 7.15
C GLN A 115 15.46 -20.37 8.11
N TRP A 116 14.56 -21.36 8.01
CA TRP A 116 14.73 -22.64 8.68
C TRP A 116 15.98 -23.33 8.19
N ASP A 117 16.67 -23.98 9.12
CA ASP A 117 17.73 -24.90 8.75
C ASP A 117 17.17 -26.22 8.20
N LYS A 118 18.04 -27.03 7.59
CA LYS A 118 17.67 -28.37 7.10
C LYS A 118 17.34 -29.36 8.23
N THR A 119 17.84 -29.14 9.44
CA THR A 119 17.45 -29.99 10.59
C THR A 119 15.99 -29.75 11.00
N ALA A 120 15.41 -28.65 10.51
CA ALA A 120 14.04 -28.20 10.74
C ALA A 120 13.70 -28.06 12.24
N SER A 121 14.74 -27.81 13.05
CA SER A 121 14.68 -27.57 14.49
C SER A 121 15.33 -26.25 14.88
N SER A 122 15.99 -25.57 13.95
CA SER A 122 16.50 -24.22 14.17
C SER A 122 16.21 -23.31 12.98
N TYR A 123 16.26 -22.01 13.22
CA TYR A 123 16.19 -21.03 12.15
C TYR A 123 17.21 -19.92 12.37
N THR A 124 17.51 -19.18 11.31
CA THR A 124 18.44 -18.06 11.34
C THR A 124 17.72 -16.73 11.24
N SER A 125 18.31 -15.71 11.86
CA SER A 125 17.84 -14.34 11.83
C SER A 125 19.02 -13.38 11.81
N LEU A 126 18.82 -12.19 11.25
CA LEU A 126 19.80 -11.11 11.27
C LEU A 126 19.57 -10.26 12.53
N GLU A 127 20.52 -10.27 13.47
CA GLU A 127 20.47 -9.47 14.70
C GLU A 127 21.69 -8.55 14.76
N LYS A 128 21.49 -7.23 14.75
CA LYS A 128 22.57 -6.22 14.85
C LYS A 128 23.72 -6.39 13.84
N GLY A 129 23.42 -6.87 12.63
CA GLY A 129 24.41 -7.11 11.59
C GLY A 129 25.08 -8.48 11.66
N GLU A 130 24.67 -9.35 12.58
CA GLU A 130 25.17 -10.71 12.77
C GLU A 130 24.13 -11.74 12.34
N ILE A 131 24.59 -12.90 11.89
CA ILE A 131 23.71 -14.04 11.58
C ILE A 131 23.65 -14.93 12.81
N VAL A 132 22.47 -14.98 13.44
CA VAL A 132 22.21 -15.73 14.67
C VAL A 132 21.29 -16.91 14.37
N ARG A 133 21.72 -18.11 14.77
CA ARG A 133 20.89 -19.32 14.76
C ARG A 133 20.16 -19.45 16.09
N ILE A 134 18.88 -19.77 16.01
CA ILE A 134 17.97 -19.95 17.14
C ILE A 134 17.45 -21.39 17.08
N THR A 135 17.82 -22.21 18.04
CA THR A 135 17.41 -23.63 18.13
C THR A 135 16.18 -23.78 19.02
N LEU A 136 15.17 -24.49 18.54
CA LEU A 136 13.93 -24.81 19.25
C LEU A 136 14.04 -26.19 19.95
N PRO A 137 13.31 -26.43 21.05
CA PRO A 137 12.30 -25.57 21.67
C PRO A 137 12.86 -24.48 22.59
N ASP A 138 14.07 -24.66 23.13
CA ASP A 138 14.63 -23.82 24.20
C ASP A 138 15.04 -22.40 23.76
N LYS A 139 14.95 -22.09 22.46
CA LYS A 139 15.37 -20.83 21.82
C LYS A 139 16.84 -20.48 22.10
N GLN A 140 17.69 -21.48 22.19
CA GLN A 140 19.14 -21.28 22.36
C GLN A 140 19.69 -20.50 21.16
N LYS A 141 20.33 -19.37 21.45
CA LYS A 141 20.94 -18.52 20.42
C LYS A 141 22.41 -18.85 20.27
N LYS A 142 22.87 -18.97 19.03
CA LYS A 142 24.28 -19.11 18.67
C LYS A 142 24.60 -18.17 17.51
N VAL A 143 25.58 -17.30 17.69
CA VAL A 143 26.13 -16.48 16.59
C VAL A 143 26.84 -17.43 15.63
N VAL A 144 26.40 -17.45 14.37
CA VAL A 144 26.98 -18.28 13.31
C VAL A 144 27.94 -17.46 12.45
N ALA A 145 27.63 -16.18 12.19
CA ALA A 145 28.53 -15.23 11.57
C ALA A 145 28.51 -13.93 12.37
N SER A 146 29.63 -13.61 13.02
CA SER A 146 29.78 -12.37 13.80
C SER A 146 30.07 -11.18 12.89
N SER A 147 29.96 -9.97 13.44
CA SER A 147 30.29 -8.74 12.72
C SER A 147 31.74 -8.73 12.20
N GLU A 148 32.67 -9.30 12.96
CA GLU A 148 34.09 -9.40 12.56
C GLU A 148 34.25 -10.31 11.35
N LEU A 149 33.60 -11.48 11.34
CA LEU A 149 33.63 -12.42 10.21
C LEU A 149 32.95 -11.84 8.95
N LEU A 150 32.00 -10.94 9.15
CA LEU A 150 31.26 -10.26 8.09
C LEU A 150 31.94 -8.95 7.64
N THR A 151 33.12 -8.61 8.16
CA THR A 151 33.88 -7.43 7.77
C THR A 151 34.91 -7.78 6.69
N PRO A 152 34.80 -7.24 5.47
CA PRO A 152 35.79 -7.47 4.43
C PRO A 152 37.18 -7.02 4.86
N LYS A 153 38.22 -7.76 4.43
CA LYS A 153 39.61 -7.43 4.77
C LYS A 153 39.95 -6.00 4.32
N GLY A 154 40.35 -5.15 5.27
CA GLY A 154 40.69 -3.74 5.04
C GLY A 154 39.50 -2.77 5.10
N ALA A 155 38.29 -3.25 5.40
CA ALA A 155 37.14 -2.42 5.68
C ALA A 155 37.01 -2.14 7.20
N ASN A 156 36.34 -1.04 7.55
CA ASN A 156 36.12 -0.61 8.94
C ASN A 156 34.72 -0.97 9.46
N ALA A 157 33.88 -1.63 8.65
CA ALA A 157 32.51 -1.97 9.00
C ALA A 157 32.09 -3.29 8.33
N PRO A 158 31.17 -4.06 8.97
CA PRO A 158 30.63 -5.27 8.39
C PRO A 158 29.80 -4.97 7.14
N LEU A 159 29.64 -6.01 6.31
CA LEU A 159 28.76 -5.96 5.15
C LEU A 159 27.33 -5.56 5.55
N SER A 160 26.71 -4.67 4.78
CA SER A 160 25.28 -4.40 4.88
C SER A 160 24.50 -5.50 4.18
N ILE A 161 24.05 -6.48 4.95
CA ILE A 161 23.38 -7.68 4.47
C ILE A 161 21.96 -7.36 4.03
N LYS A 162 21.64 -7.64 2.76
CA LYS A 162 20.27 -7.60 2.23
C LYS A 162 19.55 -8.93 2.39
N SER A 163 20.23 -10.03 2.09
CA SER A 163 19.79 -11.41 2.32
C SER A 163 21.01 -12.34 2.37
N TYR A 164 20.81 -13.57 2.79
CA TYR A 164 21.84 -14.61 2.80
C TYR A 164 21.21 -15.99 2.66
N ASP A 165 22.00 -16.96 2.22
CA ASP A 165 21.62 -18.38 2.11
C ASP A 165 22.81 -19.28 2.51
N PHE A 166 22.54 -20.45 3.08
CA PHE A 166 23.58 -21.40 3.47
C PHE A 166 23.86 -22.43 2.37
N SER A 167 25.10 -22.94 2.30
CA SER A 167 25.39 -24.16 1.55
C SER A 167 24.67 -25.36 2.19
N GLU A 168 24.46 -26.43 1.42
CA GLU A 168 23.69 -27.58 1.88
C GLU A 168 24.25 -28.27 3.13
N ASP A 169 25.57 -28.23 3.30
CA ASP A 169 26.32 -28.75 4.44
C ASP A 169 26.42 -27.76 5.61
N ASN A 170 25.81 -26.58 5.49
CA ASN A 170 25.87 -25.45 6.41
C ASN A 170 27.30 -24.97 6.73
N GLN A 171 28.29 -25.22 5.86
CA GLN A 171 29.68 -24.79 6.06
C GLN A 171 29.99 -23.41 5.47
N LYS A 172 29.17 -22.93 4.54
CA LYS A 172 29.35 -21.63 3.89
C LYS A 172 28.06 -20.82 3.90
N VAL A 173 28.21 -19.50 3.87
CA VAL A 173 27.12 -18.54 3.77
C VAL A 173 27.34 -17.67 2.53
N LEU A 174 26.35 -17.64 1.64
CA LEU A 174 26.28 -16.71 0.52
C LEU A 174 25.53 -15.47 0.99
N ILE A 175 26.11 -14.30 0.82
CA ILE A 175 25.63 -13.03 1.38
C ILE A 175 25.41 -12.05 0.24
N PHE A 176 24.19 -11.53 0.13
CA PHE A 176 23.80 -10.55 -0.88
C PHE A 176 23.85 -9.13 -0.30
N THR A 177 24.55 -8.23 -0.98
CA THR A 177 24.82 -6.85 -0.53
C THR A 177 24.74 -5.85 -1.68
N ASN A 178 24.89 -4.56 -1.37
CA ASN A 178 24.94 -3.46 -2.36
C ASN A 178 23.82 -3.56 -3.43
N SER A 179 22.62 -3.90 -2.98
CA SER A 179 21.52 -4.29 -3.87
C SER A 179 20.92 -3.07 -4.59
N LYS A 180 20.60 -3.20 -5.87
CA LYS A 180 19.94 -2.16 -6.69
C LYS A 180 18.62 -2.69 -7.25
N LYS A 181 17.66 -1.78 -7.41
CA LYS A 181 16.37 -2.07 -8.07
C LYS A 181 16.59 -2.41 -9.54
N VAL A 182 15.82 -3.37 -10.05
CA VAL A 182 15.67 -3.65 -11.49
C VAL A 182 14.31 -3.10 -11.94
N TRP A 183 13.22 -3.77 -11.56
CA TRP A 183 11.85 -3.28 -11.74
C TRP A 183 11.24 -2.87 -10.40
N ARG A 184 10.66 -3.84 -9.69
CA ARG A 184 10.00 -3.65 -8.39
C ARG A 184 10.94 -3.95 -7.22
N TYR A 185 11.84 -4.91 -7.39
CA TYR A 185 12.66 -5.47 -6.33
C TYR A 185 14.16 -5.20 -6.52
N HIS A 186 14.90 -5.28 -5.42
CA HIS A 186 16.36 -5.20 -5.41
C HIS A 186 16.98 -6.56 -5.75
N THR A 187 16.94 -6.95 -7.03
CA THR A 187 17.33 -8.30 -7.50
C THR A 187 18.74 -8.38 -8.09
N ARG A 188 19.45 -7.25 -8.20
CA ARG A 188 20.87 -7.21 -8.57
C ARG A 188 21.72 -6.60 -7.46
N GLY A 189 22.97 -7.02 -7.33
CA GLY A 189 23.84 -6.58 -6.24
C GLY A 189 25.20 -7.27 -6.28
N ASP A 190 25.90 -7.22 -5.16
CA ASP A 190 27.17 -7.91 -4.95
C ASP A 190 26.95 -9.16 -4.08
N TYR A 191 27.77 -10.18 -4.27
CA TYR A 191 27.70 -11.41 -3.51
C TYR A 191 29.03 -11.76 -2.86
N TRP A 192 28.95 -12.29 -1.66
CA TRP A 192 30.08 -12.71 -0.85
C TRP A 192 29.86 -14.13 -0.31
N VAL A 193 30.92 -14.90 -0.21
CA VAL A 193 30.92 -16.22 0.40
C VAL A 193 31.76 -16.17 1.68
N LEU A 194 31.13 -16.44 2.80
CA LEU A 194 31.80 -16.68 4.08
C LEU A 194 31.95 -18.18 4.29
N ASN A 195 33.18 -18.66 4.46
CA ASN A 195 33.46 -20.02 4.89
C ASN A 195 33.53 -20.07 6.42
N LEU A 196 32.58 -20.76 7.06
CA LEU A 196 32.43 -20.77 8.52
C LEU A 196 33.52 -21.58 9.23
N ALA A 197 34.11 -22.57 8.55
CA ALA A 197 35.18 -23.38 9.13
C ALA A 197 36.51 -22.62 9.18
N THR A 198 36.78 -21.77 8.18
CA THR A 198 38.05 -21.02 8.06
C THR A 198 37.94 -19.56 8.49
N GLY A 199 36.72 -19.03 8.60
CA GLY A 199 36.45 -17.61 8.81
C GLY A 199 36.71 -16.73 7.58
N GLU A 200 37.02 -17.32 6.43
CA GLU A 200 37.38 -16.58 5.22
C GLU A 200 36.15 -15.99 4.53
N LEU A 201 36.14 -14.66 4.34
CA LEU A 201 35.13 -13.92 3.60
C LEU A 201 35.67 -13.46 2.23
N LYS A 202 35.03 -13.89 1.14
CA LYS A 202 35.44 -13.61 -0.24
C LYS A 202 34.29 -13.07 -1.08
N GLN A 203 34.56 -12.05 -1.89
CA GLN A 203 33.60 -11.58 -2.90
C GLN A 203 33.66 -12.50 -4.12
N ILE A 204 32.50 -12.93 -4.63
CA ILE A 204 32.39 -13.69 -5.89
C ILE A 204 31.99 -12.75 -7.04
N GLY A 205 32.29 -13.13 -8.27
CA GLY A 205 32.02 -12.33 -9.46
C GLY A 205 32.83 -11.04 -9.54
N LYS A 206 33.98 -10.98 -8.85
CA LYS A 206 34.80 -9.78 -8.69
C LYS A 206 35.28 -9.15 -10.00
N SER A 207 35.30 -9.92 -11.11
CA SER A 207 35.65 -9.40 -12.44
C SER A 207 34.53 -8.59 -13.10
N PHE A 208 33.30 -8.67 -12.59
CA PHE A 208 32.17 -7.90 -13.08
C PHE A 208 32.06 -6.55 -12.35
N PRO A 209 31.41 -5.55 -12.97
CA PRO A 209 31.11 -4.30 -12.29
C PRO A 209 30.26 -4.52 -11.03
N GLU A 210 30.41 -3.64 -10.05
CA GLU A 210 29.61 -3.67 -8.83
C GLU A 210 28.11 -3.68 -9.11
N SER A 211 27.36 -4.34 -8.24
CA SER A 211 25.90 -4.41 -8.28
C SER A 211 25.30 -5.01 -9.56
N THR A 212 26.02 -5.87 -10.28
CA THR A 212 25.54 -6.45 -11.55
C THR A 212 25.12 -7.92 -11.48
N LEU A 213 25.46 -8.63 -10.41
CA LEU A 213 25.13 -10.04 -10.25
C LEU A 213 23.67 -10.21 -9.79
N MET A 214 23.02 -11.26 -10.26
CA MET A 214 21.64 -11.60 -9.93
C MET A 214 21.51 -13.09 -9.59
N PHE A 215 20.66 -13.39 -8.60
CA PHE A 215 20.23 -14.73 -8.21
C PHE A 215 21.39 -15.72 -7.97
N ALA A 216 22.47 -15.27 -7.34
CA ALA A 216 23.59 -16.16 -7.03
C ALA A 216 23.15 -17.27 -6.06
N LYS A 217 23.64 -18.49 -6.29
CA LYS A 217 23.33 -19.66 -5.44
C LYS A 217 24.44 -20.70 -5.49
N PHE A 218 24.65 -21.41 -4.39
CA PHE A 218 25.58 -22.54 -4.33
C PHE A 218 25.14 -23.70 -5.22
N SER A 219 26.10 -24.43 -5.77
CA SER A 219 25.85 -25.80 -6.22
C SER A 219 25.46 -26.69 -5.03
N PRO A 220 24.65 -27.75 -5.21
CA PRO A 220 24.24 -28.63 -4.10
C PRO A 220 25.40 -29.16 -3.25
N ASN A 221 26.54 -29.46 -3.87
CA ASN A 221 27.75 -29.90 -3.15
C ASN A 221 28.58 -28.76 -2.51
N GLY A 222 28.15 -27.50 -2.60
CA GLY A 222 28.80 -26.34 -1.99
C GLY A 222 30.20 -25.98 -2.52
N SER A 223 30.61 -26.55 -3.66
CA SER A 223 31.94 -26.32 -4.26
C SER A 223 31.97 -25.19 -5.29
N LYS A 224 30.81 -24.80 -5.84
CA LYS A 224 30.67 -23.75 -6.85
C LYS A 224 29.52 -22.81 -6.50
N ALA A 225 29.52 -21.63 -7.12
CA ALA A 225 28.37 -20.74 -7.15
C ALA A 225 27.99 -20.45 -8.60
N ALA A 226 26.71 -20.37 -8.90
CA ALA A 226 26.21 -19.87 -10.19
C ALA A 226 25.45 -18.57 -9.97
N TYR A 227 25.47 -17.70 -10.96
CA TYR A 227 24.77 -16.41 -10.96
C TYR A 227 24.54 -15.92 -12.39
N VAL A 228 23.64 -14.95 -12.53
CA VAL A 228 23.41 -14.25 -13.79
C VAL A 228 24.09 -12.89 -13.76
N CYS A 229 24.76 -12.53 -14.84
CA CYS A 229 25.29 -11.19 -15.08
C CYS A 229 25.09 -10.85 -16.56
N LYS A 230 24.58 -9.64 -16.86
CA LYS A 230 24.31 -9.19 -18.24
C LYS A 230 23.55 -10.25 -19.06
N HIS A 231 22.52 -10.84 -18.46
CA HIS A 231 21.66 -11.86 -19.08
C HIS A 231 22.38 -13.12 -19.58
N ASN A 232 23.53 -13.44 -18.97
CA ASN A 232 24.25 -14.68 -19.17
C ASN A 232 24.49 -15.39 -17.83
N ILE A 233 24.50 -16.72 -17.88
CA ILE A 233 24.74 -17.57 -16.72
C ILE A 233 26.23 -17.85 -16.61
N TYR A 234 26.76 -17.69 -15.40
CA TYR A 234 28.15 -17.98 -15.06
C TYR A 234 28.21 -18.98 -13.91
N VAL A 235 29.29 -19.76 -13.89
CA VAL A 235 29.66 -20.60 -12.75
C VAL A 235 31.05 -20.19 -12.28
N GLU A 236 31.19 -20.01 -10.99
CA GLU A 236 32.44 -19.72 -10.32
C GLU A 236 32.83 -20.87 -9.38
N ASP A 237 34.05 -21.36 -9.53
CA ASP A 237 34.62 -22.35 -8.64
C ASP A 237 35.11 -21.67 -7.36
N LEU A 238 34.59 -22.06 -6.20
CA LEU A 238 34.84 -21.35 -4.94
C LEU A 238 36.23 -21.60 -4.35
N ASN A 239 36.95 -22.60 -4.85
CA ASN A 239 38.31 -22.90 -4.41
C ASN A 239 39.33 -22.11 -5.24
N THR A 240 39.13 -22.07 -6.56
CA THR A 240 40.08 -21.45 -7.51
C THR A 240 39.71 -20.02 -7.89
N ASN A 241 38.47 -19.59 -7.65
CA ASN A 241 37.86 -18.33 -8.13
C ASN A 241 37.82 -18.20 -9.65
N VAL A 242 37.92 -19.32 -10.37
CA VAL A 242 37.79 -19.33 -11.83
C VAL A 242 36.32 -19.16 -12.20
N ILE A 243 36.03 -18.12 -12.98
CA ILE A 243 34.69 -17.80 -13.51
C ILE A 243 34.59 -18.35 -14.93
N LYS A 244 33.54 -19.14 -15.19
CA LYS A 244 33.26 -19.73 -16.49
C LYS A 244 31.88 -19.30 -17.00
N PRO A 245 31.78 -18.71 -18.21
CA PRO A 245 30.49 -18.48 -18.84
C PRO A 245 29.87 -19.81 -19.29
N LEU A 246 28.59 -20.01 -19.00
CA LEU A 246 27.79 -21.12 -19.54
C LEU A 246 26.93 -20.70 -20.73
N THR A 247 26.60 -19.42 -20.81
CA THR A 247 25.95 -18.80 -21.98
C THR A 247 26.74 -17.56 -22.37
N ASN A 248 26.64 -17.16 -23.65
CA ASN A 248 27.30 -15.97 -24.19
C ASN A 248 26.40 -15.14 -25.12
N SER A 249 25.16 -15.56 -25.33
CA SER A 249 24.21 -14.93 -26.25
C SER A 249 23.42 -13.78 -25.62
N GLY A 250 23.53 -13.58 -24.31
CA GLY A 250 22.72 -12.62 -23.57
C GLY A 250 22.81 -11.19 -24.11
N THR A 251 21.66 -10.58 -24.37
CA THR A 251 21.49 -9.16 -24.73
C THR A 251 20.39 -8.56 -23.87
N THR A 252 20.00 -7.30 -24.08
CA THR A 252 18.83 -6.72 -23.39
C THR A 252 17.55 -7.49 -23.71
N LYS A 253 17.42 -8.06 -24.92
CA LYS A 253 16.20 -8.73 -25.39
C LYS A 253 16.32 -10.24 -25.50
N LEU A 254 17.52 -10.81 -25.47
CA LEU A 254 17.74 -12.25 -25.38
C LEU A 254 18.28 -12.58 -24.00
N ILE A 255 17.44 -13.14 -23.15
CA ILE A 255 17.66 -13.23 -21.71
C ILE A 255 17.88 -14.69 -21.32
N ASN A 256 19.04 -15.02 -20.72
CA ASN A 256 19.32 -16.35 -20.18
C ASN A 256 19.40 -16.30 -18.65
N GLY A 257 18.64 -17.16 -17.97
CA GLY A 257 18.76 -17.32 -16.52
C GLY A 257 18.00 -16.31 -15.66
N THR A 258 17.29 -15.36 -16.28
CA THR A 258 16.34 -14.41 -15.68
C THR A 258 15.17 -14.22 -16.64
N PHE A 259 14.32 -13.21 -16.41
CA PHE A 259 13.12 -12.97 -17.19
C PHE A 259 13.00 -11.52 -17.67
N ASP A 260 12.10 -11.30 -18.62
CA ASP A 260 11.66 -9.96 -19.03
C ASP A 260 10.64 -9.39 -18.03
N TRP A 261 10.20 -8.16 -18.28
CA TRP A 261 9.25 -7.45 -17.43
C TRP A 261 7.93 -8.23 -17.25
N ALA A 262 7.38 -8.78 -18.34
CA ALA A 262 6.07 -9.42 -18.33
C ALA A 262 6.04 -10.71 -17.49
N TYR A 263 7.07 -11.56 -17.63
CA TYR A 263 7.18 -12.76 -16.79
C TYR A 263 7.44 -12.42 -15.32
N GLU A 264 8.28 -11.41 -15.04
CA GLU A 264 8.55 -10.96 -13.67
C GLU A 264 7.27 -10.47 -12.99
N GLU A 265 6.48 -9.64 -13.67
CA GLU A 265 5.27 -9.09 -13.07
C GLU A 265 4.16 -10.15 -12.93
N GLU A 266 3.87 -10.87 -14.01
CA GLU A 266 2.58 -11.58 -14.13
C GLU A 266 2.64 -13.05 -13.71
N PHE A 267 3.85 -13.58 -13.59
CA PHE A 267 4.13 -14.92 -13.08
C PHE A 267 5.09 -14.94 -11.89
N SER A 268 5.53 -13.76 -11.42
CA SER A 268 6.56 -13.64 -10.37
C SER A 268 7.85 -14.38 -10.74
N CYS A 269 8.14 -14.49 -12.03
CA CYS A 269 9.31 -15.20 -12.55
C CYS A 269 10.51 -14.27 -12.56
N ARG A 270 11.44 -14.47 -11.62
CA ARG A 270 12.65 -13.64 -11.43
C ARG A 270 13.92 -14.47 -11.55
N ASP A 271 14.00 -15.49 -10.69
CA ASP A 271 15.08 -16.48 -10.69
C ASP A 271 14.88 -17.51 -11.81
N GLY A 272 15.63 -17.36 -12.91
CA GLY A 272 15.50 -18.13 -14.14
C GLY A 272 16.48 -19.30 -14.29
N PHE A 273 17.05 -19.87 -13.22
CA PHE A 273 17.84 -21.11 -13.35
C PHE A 273 17.82 -22.02 -12.11
N ARG A 274 18.10 -23.32 -12.29
CA ARG A 274 18.11 -24.36 -11.24
C ARG A 274 19.32 -25.29 -11.39
N TRP A 275 20.08 -25.49 -10.30
CA TRP A 275 21.14 -26.50 -10.25
C TRP A 275 20.56 -27.92 -10.28
N SER A 276 21.20 -28.82 -11.03
CA SER A 276 20.93 -30.26 -10.90
C SER A 276 21.35 -30.75 -9.52
N PRO A 277 20.61 -31.69 -8.90
CA PRO A 277 20.97 -32.25 -7.58
C PRO A 277 22.41 -32.80 -7.50
N ASP A 278 22.95 -33.31 -8.61
CA ASP A 278 24.33 -33.82 -8.68
C ASP A 278 25.41 -32.75 -8.93
N SER A 279 25.02 -31.47 -8.99
CA SER A 279 25.91 -30.32 -9.23
C SER A 279 26.63 -30.30 -10.60
N LYS A 280 26.17 -31.07 -11.61
CA LYS A 280 26.83 -31.16 -12.93
C LYS A 280 26.21 -30.30 -14.03
N SER A 281 24.97 -29.85 -13.82
CA SER A 281 24.21 -29.15 -14.85
C SER A 281 23.36 -28.03 -14.25
N ILE A 282 22.96 -27.09 -15.09
CA ILE A 282 22.02 -26.04 -14.76
C ILE A 282 20.88 -26.07 -15.77
N ALA A 283 19.64 -26.18 -15.29
CA ALA A 283 18.45 -25.95 -16.09
C ALA A 283 18.13 -24.44 -16.07
N TYR A 284 17.77 -23.84 -17.20
CA TYR A 284 17.47 -22.41 -17.26
C TYR A 284 16.42 -22.07 -18.30
N TRP A 285 15.73 -20.96 -18.06
CA TRP A 285 14.86 -20.33 -19.04
C TRP A 285 15.65 -19.40 -19.95
N GLN A 286 15.29 -19.41 -21.24
CA GLN A 286 15.66 -18.38 -22.19
C GLN A 286 14.39 -17.64 -22.65
N ILE A 287 14.37 -16.33 -22.47
CA ILE A 287 13.35 -15.44 -23.00
C ILE A 287 13.92 -14.70 -24.22
N ASP A 288 13.22 -14.77 -25.35
CA ASP A 288 13.53 -14.02 -26.56
C ASP A 288 12.45 -12.96 -26.80
N ALA A 289 12.78 -11.74 -26.41
CA ALA A 289 11.97 -10.53 -26.56
C ALA A 289 12.37 -9.71 -27.80
N ASN A 290 13.19 -10.23 -28.73
CA ASN A 290 13.65 -9.45 -29.90
C ASN A 290 12.51 -8.98 -30.81
N THR A 291 11.38 -9.70 -30.80
CA THR A 291 10.18 -9.33 -31.57
C THR A 291 9.20 -8.44 -30.79
N ILE A 292 9.50 -8.18 -29.51
CA ILE A 292 8.65 -7.37 -28.63
C ILE A 292 9.00 -5.90 -28.81
N LYS A 293 7.94 -5.11 -28.93
CA LYS A 293 8.03 -3.66 -29.07
C LYS A 293 8.36 -3.04 -27.72
N ASP A 294 9.13 -1.97 -27.77
CA ASP A 294 9.40 -1.17 -26.59
C ASP A 294 8.20 -0.24 -26.34
N PHE A 295 7.78 -0.16 -25.09
CA PHE A 295 7.13 1.03 -24.58
C PHE A 295 8.21 2.00 -24.10
N TYR A 296 8.12 3.25 -24.54
CA TYR A 296 9.10 4.28 -24.19
C TYR A 296 8.57 5.16 -23.06
N MET A 297 9.09 4.97 -21.85
CA MET A 297 8.94 5.95 -20.79
C MET A 297 9.90 7.10 -21.00
N ILE A 298 9.54 8.30 -20.56
CA ILE A 298 10.34 9.51 -20.74
C ILE A 298 10.72 10.08 -19.38
N ASN A 299 12.02 10.06 -19.09
CA ASN A 299 12.58 10.73 -17.92
C ASN A 299 12.86 12.19 -18.24
N ASN A 300 12.12 13.09 -17.58
CA ASN A 300 12.19 14.53 -17.81
C ASN A 300 12.85 15.33 -16.66
N THR A 301 13.29 14.69 -15.57
CA THR A 301 13.75 15.42 -14.36
C THR A 301 15.24 15.31 -14.08
N ASP A 302 15.91 14.28 -14.58
CA ASP A 302 17.29 13.99 -14.16
C ASP A 302 18.35 14.73 -14.97
N SER A 303 17.96 15.36 -16.09
CA SER A 303 18.83 16.07 -17.01
C SER A 303 18.07 17.17 -17.75
N ILE A 304 18.80 18.14 -18.30
CA ILE A 304 18.25 19.19 -19.18
C ILE A 304 17.65 18.63 -20.48
N TYR A 305 18.07 17.43 -20.89
CA TYR A 305 17.50 16.70 -22.03
C TYR A 305 16.80 15.45 -21.54
N SER A 306 15.57 15.24 -22.04
CA SER A 306 14.78 14.06 -21.72
C SER A 306 15.51 12.77 -22.10
N LYS A 307 15.44 11.76 -21.25
CA LYS A 307 16.01 10.44 -21.51
C LYS A 307 14.91 9.42 -21.75
N ILE A 308 15.02 8.68 -22.85
CA ILE A 308 14.14 7.57 -23.17
C ILE A 308 14.53 6.34 -22.33
N ILE A 309 13.54 5.70 -21.70
CA ILE A 309 13.68 4.45 -20.97
C ILE A 309 12.81 3.41 -21.69
N PRO A 310 13.41 2.47 -22.44
CA PRO A 310 12.68 1.39 -23.10
C PRO A 310 12.27 0.31 -22.10
N VAL A 311 11.07 -0.25 -22.31
CA VAL A 311 10.59 -1.47 -21.65
C VAL A 311 9.98 -2.37 -22.70
N GLU A 312 10.54 -3.57 -22.89
CA GLU A 312 9.95 -4.59 -23.76
C GLU A 312 8.62 -5.06 -23.17
N TYR A 313 7.51 -4.60 -23.74
CA TYR A 313 6.19 -4.76 -23.13
C TYR A 313 5.16 -5.27 -24.16
N PRO A 314 4.80 -6.57 -24.11
CA PRO A 314 3.79 -7.12 -25.00
C PRO A 314 2.39 -6.71 -24.52
N LYS A 315 1.80 -5.70 -25.17
CA LYS A 315 0.41 -5.30 -24.90
C LYS A 315 -0.60 -6.34 -25.37
N VAL A 316 -1.80 -6.29 -24.82
CA VAL A 316 -2.96 -7.07 -25.27
C VAL A 316 -3.07 -7.19 -26.78
N GLY A 317 -3.24 -8.42 -27.26
CA GLY A 317 -3.32 -8.79 -28.67
C GLY A 317 -1.98 -8.91 -29.38
N GLN A 318 -0.87 -8.41 -28.80
CA GLN A 318 0.47 -8.64 -29.32
C GLN A 318 0.99 -10.02 -28.92
N LYS A 319 1.92 -10.58 -29.71
CA LYS A 319 2.54 -11.87 -29.36
C LYS A 319 3.38 -11.71 -28.09
N PRO A 320 3.35 -12.69 -27.16
CA PRO A 320 4.26 -12.72 -26.02
C PRO A 320 5.70 -13.03 -26.45
N SER A 321 6.65 -12.78 -25.54
CA SER A 321 8.04 -13.18 -25.70
C SER A 321 8.16 -14.69 -25.87
N SER A 322 9.05 -15.14 -26.76
CA SER A 322 9.30 -16.57 -26.94
C SER A 322 10.01 -17.12 -25.71
N CYS A 323 9.49 -18.18 -25.10
CA CYS A 323 10.10 -18.81 -23.92
C CYS A 323 10.54 -20.25 -24.19
N LYS A 324 11.79 -20.57 -23.86
CA LYS A 324 12.38 -21.91 -24.00
C LYS A 324 13.10 -22.33 -22.73
N ILE A 325 13.30 -23.64 -22.58
CA ILE A 325 14.07 -24.22 -21.47
C ILE A 325 15.23 -25.05 -22.03
N ALA A 326 16.39 -24.92 -21.40
CA ALA A 326 17.57 -25.74 -21.70
C ALA A 326 18.24 -26.25 -20.43
N VAL A 327 19.00 -27.33 -20.57
CA VAL A 327 19.95 -27.82 -19.55
C VAL A 327 21.36 -27.66 -20.09
N VAL A 328 22.17 -26.85 -19.42
CA VAL A 328 23.59 -26.66 -19.74
C VAL A 328 24.48 -27.50 -18.83
N ASN A 329 25.41 -28.25 -19.42
CA ASN A 329 26.42 -28.96 -18.66
C ASN A 329 27.56 -28.00 -18.27
N ILE A 330 27.91 -27.94 -16.99
CA ILE A 330 28.87 -26.93 -16.50
C ILE A 330 30.30 -27.17 -17.00
N THR A 331 30.67 -28.41 -17.30
CA THR A 331 32.01 -28.79 -17.76
C THR A 331 32.22 -28.49 -19.23
N THR A 332 31.21 -28.69 -20.07
CA THR A 332 31.33 -28.49 -21.53
C THR A 332 30.72 -27.17 -22.01
N ALA A 333 29.91 -26.50 -21.17
CA ALA A 333 29.08 -25.35 -21.56
C ALA A 333 28.13 -25.63 -22.74
N LYS A 334 27.84 -26.91 -23.03
CA LYS A 334 26.87 -27.31 -24.05
C LYS A 334 25.47 -27.37 -23.45
N SER A 335 24.50 -26.76 -24.15
CA SER A 335 23.09 -26.77 -23.78
C SER A 335 22.31 -27.81 -24.58
N VAL A 336 21.44 -28.57 -23.90
CA VAL A 336 20.40 -29.41 -24.50
C VAL A 336 19.07 -28.69 -24.34
N TRP A 337 18.38 -28.43 -25.45
CA TRP A 337 17.08 -27.76 -25.46
C TRP A 337 15.95 -28.75 -25.24
N MET A 338 15.03 -28.42 -24.34
CA MET A 338 13.85 -29.26 -24.11
C MET A 338 12.87 -29.08 -25.27
N LYS A 339 12.45 -30.19 -25.90
CA LYS A 339 11.52 -30.24 -27.03
C LYS A 339 10.07 -30.06 -26.56
N ILE A 340 9.79 -28.92 -25.95
CA ILE A 340 8.46 -28.58 -25.43
C ILE A 340 7.52 -28.36 -26.63
N PRO A 341 6.33 -28.97 -26.66
CA PRO A 341 5.43 -28.88 -27.81
C PRO A 341 4.79 -27.50 -27.94
N GLY A 342 4.47 -27.10 -29.18
CA GLY A 342 3.78 -25.84 -29.50
C GLY A 342 4.73 -24.68 -29.84
N ASP A 343 4.15 -23.54 -30.20
CA ASP A 343 4.90 -22.31 -30.51
C ASP A 343 5.41 -21.66 -29.20
N PRO A 344 6.73 -21.46 -29.02
CA PRO A 344 7.30 -20.76 -27.86
C PRO A 344 6.78 -19.33 -27.67
N ALA A 345 6.32 -18.67 -28.73
CA ALA A 345 5.73 -17.33 -28.70
C ALA A 345 4.18 -17.36 -28.62
N ASN A 346 3.60 -18.50 -28.26
CA ASN A 346 2.16 -18.66 -28.03
C ASN A 346 1.84 -19.54 -26.80
N ASN A 347 2.84 -19.80 -25.97
CA ASN A 347 2.73 -20.55 -24.73
C ASN A 347 3.59 -19.90 -23.65
N TYR A 348 3.22 -20.09 -22.38
CA TYR A 348 3.97 -19.66 -21.22
C TYR A 348 4.54 -20.87 -20.47
N LEU A 349 5.71 -20.69 -19.88
CA LEU A 349 6.41 -21.70 -19.07
C LEU A 349 6.70 -21.16 -17.66
N PRO A 350 5.67 -20.96 -16.83
CA PRO A 350 5.81 -20.25 -15.55
C PRO A 350 6.57 -21.05 -14.48
N LYS A 351 6.76 -22.37 -14.64
CA LYS A 351 7.44 -23.23 -13.66
C LYS A 351 8.32 -24.30 -14.32
N MET A 352 9.49 -24.51 -13.74
CA MET A 352 10.44 -25.56 -14.09
C MET A 352 11.27 -25.90 -12.84
N GLU A 353 11.35 -27.18 -12.52
CA GLU A 353 12.24 -27.71 -11.48
C GLU A 353 12.77 -29.09 -11.86
N TRP A 354 13.83 -29.52 -11.20
CA TRP A 354 14.29 -30.91 -11.27
C TRP A 354 13.26 -31.86 -10.65
N ALA A 355 13.07 -33.04 -11.26
CA ALA A 355 12.06 -34.03 -10.88
C ALA A 355 12.43 -34.85 -9.63
N ALA A 356 13.05 -34.17 -8.64
CA ALA A 356 13.77 -34.75 -7.50
C ALA A 356 14.91 -35.71 -7.90
N ASN A 357 15.43 -35.57 -9.11
CA ASN A 357 16.57 -36.30 -9.65
C ASN A 357 17.39 -35.41 -10.60
N SER A 358 18.52 -35.90 -11.11
CA SER A 358 19.41 -35.13 -12.01
C SER A 358 19.23 -35.46 -13.50
N SER A 359 18.19 -36.22 -13.86
CA SER A 359 17.96 -36.69 -15.24
C SER A 359 16.73 -36.07 -15.88
N GLU A 360 15.80 -35.54 -15.10
CA GLU A 360 14.50 -35.07 -15.57
C GLU A 360 14.10 -33.74 -14.96
N LEU A 361 13.38 -32.93 -15.72
CA LEU A 361 12.70 -31.72 -15.27
C LEU A 361 11.19 -31.93 -15.28
N VAL A 362 10.48 -31.31 -14.34
CA VAL A 362 9.04 -31.09 -14.40
C VAL A 362 8.77 -29.63 -14.77
N VAL A 363 8.05 -29.43 -15.88
CA VAL A 363 7.72 -28.10 -16.43
C VAL A 363 6.21 -27.92 -16.48
N GLN A 364 5.73 -26.75 -16.05
CA GLN A 364 4.35 -26.31 -16.27
C GLN A 364 4.28 -25.52 -17.58
N GLN A 365 3.36 -25.88 -18.45
CA GLN A 365 3.05 -25.18 -19.69
C GLN A 365 1.61 -24.67 -19.66
N LEU A 366 1.42 -23.41 -20.03
CA LEU A 366 0.12 -22.79 -20.27
C LEU A 366 0.03 -22.35 -21.74
N PRO A 367 -1.10 -22.52 -22.44
CA PRO A 367 -1.32 -21.82 -23.70
C PRO A 367 -1.50 -20.32 -23.42
N ARG A 368 -1.39 -19.49 -24.46
CA ARG A 368 -1.64 -18.04 -24.36
C ARG A 368 -2.95 -17.68 -23.64
N LYS A 369 -4.02 -18.46 -23.86
CA LYS A 369 -5.33 -18.29 -23.19
C LYS A 369 -5.33 -18.59 -21.70
N GLN A 370 -4.32 -19.31 -21.20
CA GLN A 370 -4.17 -19.69 -19.80
C GLN A 370 -5.39 -20.41 -19.22
N ASN A 371 -6.10 -21.20 -20.04
CA ASN A 371 -7.29 -21.97 -19.67
C ASN A 371 -7.02 -23.48 -19.59
N GLU A 372 -5.77 -23.88 -19.79
CA GLU A 372 -5.27 -25.25 -19.67
C GLU A 372 -3.89 -25.22 -19.05
N THR A 373 -3.58 -26.19 -18.20
CA THR A 373 -2.23 -26.42 -17.69
C THR A 373 -1.80 -27.83 -18.06
N ARG A 374 -0.61 -27.94 -18.65
CA ARG A 374 0.07 -29.21 -18.95
C ARG A 374 1.30 -29.33 -18.09
N LEU A 375 1.48 -30.49 -17.44
CA LEU A 375 2.74 -30.81 -16.79
C LEU A 375 3.53 -31.78 -17.67
N LEU A 376 4.78 -31.39 -17.91
CA LEU A 376 5.71 -32.07 -18.80
C LEU A 376 6.84 -32.68 -17.97
N LEU A 377 7.22 -33.91 -18.29
CA LEU A 377 8.50 -34.50 -17.90
C LEU A 377 9.47 -34.35 -19.07
N CYS A 378 10.61 -33.70 -18.83
CA CYS A 378 11.62 -33.43 -19.85
C CYS A 378 12.93 -34.12 -19.50
N ASN A 379 13.47 -34.95 -20.40
CA ASN A 379 14.75 -35.61 -20.23
C ASN A 379 15.91 -34.62 -20.43
N ALA A 380 16.74 -34.43 -19.42
CA ALA A 380 17.82 -33.45 -19.41
C ALA A 380 18.96 -33.76 -20.41
N LEU A 381 19.13 -35.02 -20.83
CA LEU A 381 20.20 -35.44 -21.75
C LEU A 381 19.76 -35.39 -23.21
N SER A 382 18.55 -35.87 -23.52
CA SER A 382 18.04 -35.93 -24.90
C SER A 382 17.19 -34.74 -25.30
N GLY A 383 16.63 -34.02 -24.33
CA GLY A 383 15.64 -32.97 -24.53
C GLY A 383 14.24 -33.49 -24.84
N GLU A 384 14.02 -34.81 -24.91
CA GLU A 384 12.68 -35.37 -25.15
C GLU A 384 11.70 -34.98 -24.04
N THR A 385 10.47 -34.66 -24.40
CA THR A 385 9.43 -34.24 -23.45
C THR A 385 8.18 -35.10 -23.57
N LYS A 386 7.51 -35.34 -22.45
CA LYS A 386 6.25 -36.07 -22.38
C LYS A 386 5.28 -35.34 -21.45
N VAL A 387 4.06 -35.08 -21.95
CA VAL A 387 2.94 -34.64 -21.09
C VAL A 387 2.51 -35.82 -20.22
N PHE A 388 2.48 -35.63 -18.90
CA PHE A 388 1.98 -36.64 -17.96
C PHE A 388 0.71 -36.20 -17.21
N TYR A 389 0.38 -34.91 -17.25
CA TYR A 389 -0.84 -34.37 -16.63
C TYR A 389 -1.40 -33.21 -17.45
N THR A 390 -2.73 -33.07 -17.46
CA THR A 390 -3.44 -31.96 -18.09
C THR A 390 -4.71 -31.64 -17.31
N GLU A 391 -4.96 -30.36 -17.09
CA GLU A 391 -6.19 -29.83 -16.47
C GLU A 391 -6.67 -28.62 -17.26
N THR A 392 -7.99 -28.49 -17.43
CA THR A 392 -8.64 -27.40 -18.16
C THR A 392 -9.69 -26.69 -17.31
N ASP A 393 -9.85 -25.38 -17.52
CA ASP A 393 -10.92 -24.58 -16.94
C ASP A 393 -11.62 -23.76 -18.04
N LYS A 394 -12.93 -23.51 -17.90
CA LYS A 394 -13.70 -22.71 -18.87
C LYS A 394 -13.30 -21.23 -18.91
N ALA A 395 -12.68 -20.73 -17.85
CA ALA A 395 -12.17 -19.38 -17.71
C ALA A 395 -10.64 -19.40 -17.78
N TRP A 396 -9.95 -19.58 -16.64
CA TRP A 396 -8.49 -19.70 -16.57
C TRP A 396 -8.06 -20.75 -15.54
N VAL A 397 -6.83 -21.25 -15.64
CA VAL A 397 -6.16 -22.07 -14.64
C VAL A 397 -5.16 -21.24 -13.86
N ASP A 398 -5.00 -21.52 -12.57
CA ASP A 398 -4.00 -20.84 -11.74
C ASP A 398 -2.61 -21.48 -11.92
N VAL A 399 -1.56 -20.69 -11.74
CA VAL A 399 -0.17 -21.20 -11.66
C VAL A 399 0.05 -21.78 -10.27
N ASN A 400 0.71 -22.94 -10.18
CA ASN A 400 1.02 -23.55 -8.89
C ASN A 400 2.16 -22.76 -8.23
N ASN A 401 1.79 -21.76 -7.42
CA ASN A 401 2.70 -20.82 -6.78
C ASN A 401 2.85 -21.09 -5.28
N ARG A 402 4.10 -21.19 -4.82
CA ARG A 402 4.47 -21.09 -3.40
C ARG A 402 5.10 -19.71 -3.15
N GLY A 403 4.26 -18.71 -2.94
CA GLY A 403 4.71 -17.31 -2.79
C GLY A 403 5.22 -16.70 -4.10
N ASP A 404 6.12 -15.72 -3.99
CA ASP A 404 6.47 -14.76 -5.06
C ASP A 404 7.54 -15.23 -6.05
N ASP A 405 7.84 -16.52 -6.19
CA ASP A 405 8.90 -16.99 -7.10
C ASP A 405 8.50 -18.21 -7.95
N ALA A 406 9.17 -18.39 -9.08
CA ALA A 406 9.05 -19.55 -9.98
C ALA A 406 9.57 -20.89 -9.36
N ILE A 407 9.66 -21.00 -8.03
CA ILE A 407 10.36 -22.07 -7.31
C ILE A 407 9.38 -23.14 -6.79
N GLY A 408 9.83 -24.40 -6.92
CA GLY A 408 9.48 -25.55 -6.07
C GLY A 408 8.21 -26.32 -6.41
N TRP A 409 8.35 -27.59 -6.77
CA TRP A 409 7.32 -28.61 -6.50
C TRP A 409 7.51 -29.10 -5.07
N ASP A 410 6.46 -29.06 -4.25
CA ASP A 410 6.51 -29.58 -2.89
C ASP A 410 6.45 -31.11 -2.92
N TRP A 411 7.61 -31.73 -3.11
CA TRP A 411 7.79 -33.18 -3.28
C TRP A 411 7.50 -33.95 -1.99
N LEU A 412 6.86 -35.10 -2.15
CA LEU A 412 6.54 -36.10 -1.13
C LEU A 412 7.21 -37.44 -1.46
N LYS A 413 7.37 -38.29 -0.44
CA LYS A 413 7.82 -39.68 -0.58
C LYS A 413 9.10 -39.79 -1.40
N ASN A 414 10.10 -38.97 -1.08
CA ASN A 414 11.38 -38.91 -1.77
C ASN A 414 11.25 -38.61 -3.28
N GLY A 415 10.36 -37.69 -3.66
CA GLY A 415 10.26 -37.23 -5.06
C GLY A 415 9.34 -38.05 -5.96
N LYS A 416 8.45 -38.87 -5.37
CA LYS A 416 7.49 -39.68 -6.12
C LYS A 416 6.24 -38.89 -6.51
N ASP A 417 5.69 -38.16 -5.52
CA ASP A 417 4.47 -37.36 -5.65
C ASP A 417 4.80 -35.90 -5.29
N PHE A 418 3.96 -34.93 -5.65
CA PHE A 418 4.07 -33.54 -5.18
C PHE A 418 2.69 -32.93 -4.92
N ILE A 419 2.65 -31.83 -4.17
CA ILE A 419 1.41 -31.07 -3.92
C ILE A 419 1.02 -30.24 -5.14
N TRP A 420 -0.24 -30.38 -5.56
CA TRP A 420 -0.85 -29.68 -6.68
C TRP A 420 -2.10 -28.94 -6.21
N THR A 421 -2.21 -27.66 -6.54
CA THR A 421 -3.41 -26.86 -6.24
C THR A 421 -4.29 -26.79 -7.47
N SER A 422 -5.58 -27.12 -7.33
CA SER A 422 -6.55 -27.09 -8.44
C SER A 422 -7.90 -26.57 -7.96
N GLU A 423 -8.67 -26.01 -8.89
CA GLU A 423 -10.05 -25.55 -8.67
C GLU A 423 -11.10 -26.39 -9.42
N LYS A 424 -10.70 -27.55 -9.98
CA LYS A 424 -11.54 -28.34 -10.90
C LYS A 424 -12.81 -28.92 -10.28
N ASP A 425 -12.86 -29.04 -8.95
CA ASP A 425 -14.04 -29.51 -8.22
C ASP A 425 -14.95 -28.34 -7.73
N GLY A 426 -14.64 -27.11 -8.15
CA GLY A 426 -15.36 -25.89 -7.79
C GLY A 426 -14.77 -25.14 -6.61
N TRP A 427 -13.78 -25.71 -5.91
CA TRP A 427 -13.09 -25.10 -4.78
C TRP A 427 -11.58 -25.21 -4.96
N ARG A 428 -10.83 -24.23 -4.45
CA ARG A 428 -9.37 -24.32 -4.45
C ARG A 428 -8.95 -25.38 -3.45
N HIS A 429 -8.53 -26.53 -3.93
CA HIS A 429 -8.14 -27.68 -3.11
C HIS A 429 -6.73 -28.17 -3.44
N LEU A 430 -6.16 -28.87 -2.47
CA LEU A 430 -4.87 -29.52 -2.60
C LEU A 430 -5.05 -30.97 -3.03
N PHE A 431 -4.22 -31.38 -3.97
CA PHE A 431 -4.10 -32.72 -4.50
C PHE A 431 -2.66 -33.19 -4.31
N LYS A 432 -2.50 -34.50 -4.15
CA LYS A 432 -1.22 -35.18 -4.34
C LYS A 432 -1.19 -35.69 -5.77
N LEU A 433 -0.19 -35.30 -6.55
CA LEU A 433 -0.03 -35.67 -7.96
C LEU A 433 1.26 -36.47 -8.16
N GLY A 434 1.13 -37.67 -8.73
CA GLY A 434 2.25 -38.52 -9.10
C GLY A 434 2.78 -38.22 -10.50
N LYS A 435 4.05 -38.58 -10.75
CA LYS A 435 4.67 -38.50 -12.09
C LYS A 435 4.02 -39.43 -13.14
N ASP A 436 3.19 -40.37 -12.72
CA ASP A 436 2.35 -41.21 -13.58
C ASP A 436 1.01 -40.54 -13.94
N GLY A 437 0.78 -39.31 -13.48
CA GLY A 437 -0.44 -38.55 -13.72
C GLY A 437 -1.58 -38.87 -12.75
N LYS A 438 -1.39 -39.80 -11.80
CA LYS A 438 -2.42 -40.12 -10.81
C LYS A 438 -2.51 -39.06 -9.74
N GLU A 439 -3.73 -38.63 -9.46
CA GLU A 439 -4.04 -37.63 -8.45
C GLU A 439 -4.82 -38.22 -7.28
N THR A 440 -4.67 -37.61 -6.11
CA THR A 440 -5.45 -37.91 -4.90
C THR A 440 -5.84 -36.61 -4.22
N LEU A 441 -7.12 -36.36 -4.03
CA LEU A 441 -7.63 -35.18 -3.31
C LEU A 441 -7.22 -35.25 -1.83
N LEU A 442 -6.66 -34.16 -1.30
CA LEU A 442 -6.17 -34.08 0.09
C LEU A 442 -7.07 -33.23 1.00
N THR A 443 -7.75 -32.25 0.42
CA THR A 443 -8.67 -31.35 1.15
C THR A 443 -10.07 -31.52 0.57
N THR A 444 -11.05 -31.82 1.42
CA THR A 444 -12.44 -32.06 1.01
C THR A 444 -13.37 -31.11 1.75
N GLY A 445 -14.38 -30.57 1.07
CA GLY A 445 -15.36 -29.68 1.66
C GLY A 445 -15.82 -28.58 0.70
N ALA A 446 -16.67 -27.69 1.19
CA ALA A 446 -17.15 -26.51 0.46
C ALA A 446 -16.40 -25.25 0.93
N TYR A 447 -15.08 -25.23 0.76
CA TYR A 447 -14.23 -24.11 1.16
C TYR A 447 -12.97 -24.05 0.30
N ASP A 448 -12.35 -22.88 0.21
CA ASP A 448 -11.05 -22.75 -0.44
C ASP A 448 -9.90 -22.94 0.54
N VAL A 449 -8.89 -23.68 0.10
CA VAL A 449 -7.53 -23.57 0.63
C VAL A 449 -6.96 -22.22 0.22
N ILE A 450 -6.76 -21.34 1.20
CA ILE A 450 -6.22 -19.99 0.98
C ILE A 450 -4.71 -20.05 0.72
N SER A 451 -3.98 -20.87 1.48
CA SER A 451 -2.54 -21.08 1.29
C SER A 451 -2.12 -22.45 1.78
N PHE A 452 -1.33 -23.17 0.98
CA PHE A 452 -0.58 -24.34 1.45
C PHE A 452 0.63 -23.87 2.29
N LEU A 453 0.88 -24.53 3.42
CA LEU A 453 1.94 -24.10 4.37
C LEU A 453 3.09 -25.10 4.52
N GLY A 454 2.82 -26.40 4.39
CA GLY A 454 3.82 -27.46 4.56
C GLY A 454 3.20 -28.79 4.99
N PHE A 455 4.06 -29.76 5.30
CA PHE A 455 3.65 -31.08 5.76
C PHE A 455 4.67 -31.69 6.73
N ASP A 456 4.24 -32.73 7.44
CA ASP A 456 5.03 -33.63 8.26
C ASP A 456 4.75 -35.06 7.77
N GLU A 457 5.61 -35.58 6.90
CA GLU A 457 5.41 -36.90 6.27
C GLU A 457 5.40 -38.03 7.29
N GLU A 458 6.29 -37.98 8.29
CA GLU A 458 6.40 -39.00 9.34
C GLU A 458 5.13 -39.03 10.21
N GLY A 459 4.58 -37.87 10.54
CA GLY A 459 3.33 -37.75 11.29
C GLY A 459 2.07 -37.79 10.44
N ASN A 460 2.19 -37.94 9.12
CA ASN A 460 1.07 -37.94 8.16
C ASN A 460 0.19 -36.68 8.24
N ASN A 461 0.78 -35.49 8.44
CA ASN A 461 0.05 -34.22 8.58
C ASN A 461 0.32 -33.26 7.41
N LEU A 462 -0.74 -32.69 6.84
CA LEU A 462 -0.71 -31.63 5.84
C LEU A 462 -1.27 -30.35 6.45
N TYR A 463 -0.54 -29.24 6.36
CA TYR A 463 -0.94 -27.96 6.94
C TYR A 463 -1.27 -26.93 5.86
N PHE A 464 -2.38 -26.23 6.04
CA PHE A 464 -2.85 -25.20 5.12
C PHE A 464 -3.69 -24.17 5.86
N THR A 465 -4.00 -23.05 5.21
CA THR A 465 -4.96 -22.08 5.71
C THR A 465 -6.27 -22.15 4.95
N ALA A 466 -7.38 -21.95 5.66
CA ALA A 466 -8.72 -21.89 5.09
C ALA A 466 -9.61 -21.00 5.98
N SER A 467 -10.79 -20.64 5.47
CA SER A 467 -11.81 -19.94 6.26
C SER A 467 -13.22 -20.27 5.76
N PRO A 468 -13.74 -21.48 6.05
CA PRO A 468 -15.02 -21.96 5.55
C PRO A 468 -16.22 -21.08 5.96
N GLU A 469 -16.17 -20.46 7.14
CA GLU A 469 -17.32 -19.73 7.69
C GLU A 469 -17.29 -18.22 7.41
N ASN A 470 -16.11 -17.64 7.17
CA ASN A 470 -15.95 -16.20 6.99
C ASN A 470 -14.77 -15.87 6.06
N ALA A 471 -15.07 -15.44 4.83
CA ALA A 471 -14.07 -15.17 3.81
C ALA A 471 -13.13 -13.98 4.12
N THR A 472 -13.43 -13.18 5.14
CA THR A 472 -12.60 -12.05 5.57
C THR A 472 -11.49 -12.46 6.56
N GLN A 473 -11.53 -13.70 7.06
CA GLN A 473 -10.62 -14.24 8.07
C GLN A 473 -9.77 -15.38 7.51
N GLN A 474 -8.76 -15.84 8.26
CA GLN A 474 -7.87 -16.91 7.84
C GLN A 474 -7.33 -17.69 9.05
N TYR A 475 -7.43 -19.01 9.01
CA TYR A 475 -7.10 -19.91 10.12
C TYR A 475 -6.20 -21.07 9.69
N LEU A 476 -5.46 -21.66 10.63
CA LEU A 476 -4.66 -22.86 10.38
C LEU A 476 -5.54 -24.11 10.42
N TYR A 477 -5.41 -24.94 9.40
CA TYR A 477 -6.00 -26.27 9.32
C TYR A 477 -4.92 -27.33 9.11
N LYS A 478 -5.27 -28.54 9.55
CA LYS A 478 -4.51 -29.77 9.37
C LYS A 478 -5.40 -30.84 8.74
N THR A 479 -4.87 -31.63 7.83
CA THR A 479 -5.49 -32.87 7.33
C THR A 479 -4.42 -33.95 7.14
N SER A 480 -4.79 -35.11 6.61
CA SER A 480 -3.86 -36.19 6.32
C SER A 480 -3.27 -36.11 4.91
N ILE A 481 -1.98 -36.41 4.76
CA ILE A 481 -1.26 -36.44 3.47
C ILE A 481 -1.74 -37.61 2.58
N ASP A 482 -2.36 -38.63 3.16
CA ASP A 482 -2.92 -39.74 2.40
C ASP A 482 -4.32 -39.45 1.82
N GLY A 483 -4.95 -38.33 2.21
CA GLY A 483 -6.28 -37.91 1.75
C GLY A 483 -7.45 -38.57 2.50
N LYS A 484 -7.20 -39.32 3.57
CA LYS A 484 -8.25 -40.01 4.37
C LYS A 484 -8.71 -39.23 5.60
N GLY A 485 -8.00 -38.16 5.96
CA GLY A 485 -8.30 -37.31 7.11
C GLY A 485 -9.38 -36.26 6.80
N LYS A 486 -10.11 -35.83 7.84
CA LYS A 486 -10.94 -34.62 7.77
C LYS A 486 -10.09 -33.40 8.13
N ALA A 487 -10.39 -32.27 7.50
CA ALA A 487 -9.76 -31.00 7.86
C ALA A 487 -10.14 -30.60 9.29
N GLU A 488 -9.13 -30.35 10.12
CA GLU A 488 -9.24 -29.94 11.51
C GLU A 488 -8.62 -28.55 11.67
N ARG A 489 -9.39 -27.58 12.19
CA ARG A 489 -8.85 -26.27 12.54
C ARG A 489 -7.96 -26.39 13.78
N LEU A 490 -6.74 -25.90 13.70
CA LEU A 490 -5.78 -25.87 14.81
C LEU A 490 -5.74 -24.53 15.53
N SER A 491 -5.86 -23.42 14.80
CA SER A 491 -5.81 -22.09 15.42
C SER A 491 -7.04 -21.80 16.27
N SER A 492 -6.83 -21.15 17.43
CA SER A 492 -7.86 -20.84 18.42
C SER A 492 -9.11 -20.17 17.83
N ILE A 493 -10.29 -20.57 18.34
CA ILE A 493 -11.58 -19.96 17.99
C ILE A 493 -11.76 -18.56 18.57
N ASP A 494 -11.12 -18.28 19.72
CA ASP A 494 -11.23 -17.00 20.44
C ASP A 494 -10.36 -15.89 19.82
N GLN A 495 -9.58 -16.22 18.79
CA GLN A 495 -8.69 -15.31 18.08
C GLN A 495 -9.24 -15.03 16.68
N SER A 496 -10.37 -14.33 16.60
CA SER A 496 -10.95 -13.96 15.31
C SER A 496 -10.08 -12.95 14.56
N GLY A 497 -9.73 -13.24 13.32
CA GLY A 497 -8.88 -12.38 12.49
C GLY A 497 -8.07 -13.15 11.45
N THR A 498 -6.82 -12.76 11.29
CA THR A 498 -5.90 -13.31 10.30
C THR A 498 -4.72 -13.98 10.98
N HIS A 499 -4.57 -15.29 10.76
CA HIS A 499 -3.43 -16.08 11.21
C HIS A 499 -2.49 -16.39 10.05
N ASN A 500 -1.18 -16.13 10.24
CA ASN A 500 -0.15 -16.50 9.27
C ASN A 500 0.92 -17.37 9.93
N TYR A 501 1.51 -18.28 9.14
CA TYR A 501 2.45 -19.27 9.62
C TYR A 501 3.66 -19.38 8.69
N ASN A 502 4.83 -19.57 9.30
CA ASN A 502 6.02 -20.06 8.63
C ASN A 502 6.40 -21.39 9.31
N ILE A 503 6.05 -22.51 8.66
CA ILE A 503 6.21 -23.87 9.20
C ILE A 503 7.61 -24.40 8.86
N SER A 504 8.24 -25.10 9.80
CA SER A 504 9.54 -25.75 9.61
C SER A 504 9.47 -26.84 8.53
N PRO A 505 10.55 -27.15 7.81
CA PRO A 505 10.54 -28.14 6.73
C PRO A 505 10.04 -29.55 7.12
N ASN A 506 10.17 -29.94 8.39
CA ASN A 506 9.66 -31.21 8.94
C ASN A 506 8.24 -31.11 9.53
N GLY A 507 7.61 -29.94 9.50
CA GLY A 507 6.26 -29.71 9.99
C GLY A 507 6.09 -29.78 11.52
N LYS A 508 7.17 -29.79 12.31
CA LYS A 508 7.10 -29.92 13.79
C LYS A 508 7.02 -28.60 14.55
N TYR A 509 7.46 -27.49 13.94
CA TYR A 509 7.43 -26.16 14.55
C TYR A 509 6.90 -25.13 13.56
N ALA A 510 6.41 -24.02 14.08
CA ALA A 510 6.07 -22.87 13.24
C ALA A 510 6.26 -21.55 13.97
N GLN A 511 6.65 -20.52 13.23
CA GLN A 511 6.39 -19.15 13.64
C GLN A 511 4.94 -18.83 13.31
N HIS A 512 4.15 -18.50 14.34
CA HIS A 512 2.76 -18.11 14.20
C HIS A 512 2.64 -16.60 14.44
N SER A 513 1.91 -15.91 13.56
CA SER A 513 1.50 -14.54 13.77
C SER A 513 -0.02 -14.39 13.68
N PHE A 514 -0.57 -13.56 14.55
CA PHE A 514 -1.98 -13.20 14.57
C PHE A 514 -2.13 -11.69 14.53
N ASN A 515 -3.09 -11.21 13.74
CA ASN A 515 -3.57 -9.84 13.81
C ASN A 515 -5.05 -9.78 13.42
N SER A 516 -5.69 -8.65 13.72
CA SER A 516 -7.04 -8.35 13.25
C SER A 516 -7.16 -6.87 12.97
N SER A 517 -8.31 -6.43 12.45
CA SER A 517 -8.62 -5.01 12.27
C SER A 517 -8.44 -4.17 13.55
N LEU A 518 -8.54 -4.80 14.73
CA LEU A 518 -8.39 -4.17 16.04
C LEU A 518 -7.00 -4.41 16.68
N TYR A 519 -6.37 -5.56 16.45
CA TYR A 519 -5.10 -5.91 17.11
C TYR A 519 -3.94 -5.92 16.13
N SER A 520 -2.88 -5.17 16.44
CA SER A 520 -1.62 -5.22 15.69
C SER A 520 -0.97 -6.59 15.80
N SER A 521 -0.12 -6.93 14.83
CA SER A 521 0.54 -8.23 14.76
C SER A 521 1.26 -8.63 16.05
N SER A 522 0.87 -9.81 16.55
CA SER A 522 1.54 -10.52 17.63
C SER A 522 2.15 -11.81 17.08
N PHE A 523 3.30 -12.21 17.62
CA PHE A 523 4.06 -13.37 17.16
C PHE A 523 4.37 -14.31 18.31
N GLU A 524 4.37 -15.60 18.02
CA GLU A 524 4.82 -16.66 18.90
C GLU A 524 5.52 -17.77 18.10
N GLN A 525 6.22 -18.64 18.80
CA GLN A 525 6.73 -19.90 18.26
C GLN A 525 5.87 -21.01 18.83
N ILE A 526 5.41 -21.93 17.98
CA ILE A 526 4.55 -23.05 18.36
C ILE A 526 5.17 -24.39 17.95
N SER A 527 4.75 -25.46 18.64
CA SER A 527 4.89 -26.83 18.16
C SER A 527 3.65 -27.27 17.39
N LEU A 528 3.86 -28.21 16.47
CA LEU A 528 2.85 -28.90 15.68
C LEU A 528 3.00 -30.42 15.89
N PRO A 529 1.92 -31.21 15.75
CA PRO A 529 0.58 -30.83 15.28
C PRO A 529 -0.34 -30.17 16.33
N ASP A 530 0.07 -30.10 17.59
CA ASP A 530 -0.82 -29.71 18.71
C ASP A 530 -1.16 -28.21 18.78
N HIS A 531 -0.49 -27.35 17.99
CA HIS A 531 -0.61 -25.88 18.06
C HIS A 531 -0.39 -25.34 19.49
N LYS A 532 0.70 -25.76 20.14
CA LYS A 532 1.04 -25.31 21.49
C LYS A 532 2.15 -24.27 21.46
N PRO A 533 2.03 -23.13 22.16
CA PRO A 533 3.12 -22.18 22.27
C PRO A 533 4.31 -22.83 22.98
N LEU A 534 5.52 -22.60 22.47
CA LEU A 534 6.75 -23.10 23.11
C LEU A 534 7.04 -22.40 24.44
N ASN A 535 6.45 -21.21 24.64
CA ASN A 535 6.48 -20.47 25.90
C ASN A 535 5.14 -19.75 26.10
N GLU A 536 4.37 -20.17 27.11
CA GLU A 536 3.04 -19.62 27.42
C GLU A 536 3.05 -18.12 27.72
N ASN A 537 4.11 -17.58 28.34
CA ASN A 537 4.22 -16.15 28.65
C ASN A 537 4.42 -15.27 27.40
N GLU A 538 4.93 -15.88 26.34
CA GLU A 538 5.13 -15.26 25.02
C GLU A 538 4.00 -15.57 24.05
N SER A 539 3.00 -16.35 24.46
CA SER A 539 1.88 -16.74 23.61
C SER A 539 1.12 -15.53 23.09
N ILE A 540 0.48 -15.66 21.93
CA ILE A 540 -0.42 -14.64 21.39
C ILE A 540 -1.53 -14.32 22.39
N LYS A 541 -2.08 -15.32 23.07
CA LYS A 541 -3.08 -15.11 24.15
C LYS A 541 -2.52 -14.19 25.25
N ALA A 542 -1.34 -14.47 25.77
CA ALA A 542 -0.70 -13.66 26.80
C ALA A 542 -0.33 -12.25 26.30
N ARG A 543 0.06 -12.11 25.03
CA ARG A 543 0.36 -10.81 24.40
C ARG A 543 -0.88 -9.96 24.21
N LEU A 544 -1.96 -10.53 23.69
CA LEU A 544 -3.23 -9.82 23.48
C LEU A 544 -3.81 -9.31 24.80
N ALA A 545 -3.66 -10.06 25.90
CA ALA A 545 -4.05 -9.60 27.23
C ALA A 545 -3.31 -8.34 27.70
N ARG A 546 -2.13 -8.03 27.12
CA ARG A 546 -1.31 -6.85 27.44
C ARG A 546 -1.51 -5.70 26.44
N ILE A 547 -2.12 -5.95 25.29
CA ILE A 547 -2.28 -4.97 24.20
C ILE A 547 -3.71 -4.41 24.21
N LYS A 548 -3.83 -3.09 24.17
CA LYS A 548 -5.13 -2.44 23.99
C LYS A 548 -5.55 -2.51 22.51
N PRO A 549 -6.79 -2.92 22.20
CA PRO A 549 -7.28 -2.89 20.83
C PRO A 549 -7.29 -1.45 20.30
N ALA A 550 -7.09 -1.31 18.99
CA ALA A 550 -7.21 -0.03 18.31
C ALA A 550 -8.63 0.53 18.51
N ARG A 551 -8.71 1.82 18.88
CA ARG A 551 -9.99 2.53 19.01
C ARG A 551 -10.54 2.86 17.62
N ARG A 552 -11.16 1.87 16.97
CA ARG A 552 -11.80 2.01 15.65
C ARG A 552 -13.22 1.47 15.74
N ASN A 553 -14.17 2.22 15.22
CA ASN A 553 -15.56 1.79 15.09
C ASN A 553 -15.75 1.03 13.76
N ILE A 554 -14.93 0.00 13.55
CA ILE A 554 -14.99 -0.87 12.36
C ILE A 554 -16.00 -1.99 12.61
N GLU A 555 -16.84 -2.24 11.62
CA GLU A 555 -17.84 -3.31 11.61
C GLU A 555 -17.71 -4.09 10.31
N PHE A 556 -17.58 -5.41 10.39
CA PHE A 556 -17.73 -6.29 9.24
C PHE A 556 -19.19 -6.64 9.04
N PHE A 557 -19.66 -6.64 7.79
CA PHE A 557 -21.05 -6.88 7.46
C PHE A 557 -21.17 -7.54 6.08
N GLN A 558 -22.36 -8.04 5.78
CA GLN A 558 -22.73 -8.48 4.45
C GLN A 558 -23.80 -7.56 3.86
N VAL A 559 -23.76 -7.37 2.55
CA VAL A 559 -24.79 -6.66 1.80
C VAL A 559 -25.21 -7.48 0.61
N THR A 560 -26.52 -7.75 0.50
CA THR A 560 -27.10 -8.41 -0.66
C THR A 560 -27.62 -7.37 -1.64
N THR A 561 -27.16 -7.45 -2.89
CA THR A 561 -27.60 -6.58 -3.98
C THR A 561 -28.98 -6.98 -4.49
N GLU A 562 -29.58 -6.14 -5.33
CA GLU A 562 -30.84 -6.49 -6.03
C GLU A 562 -30.68 -7.68 -6.99
N ASP A 563 -29.45 -8.01 -7.39
CA ASP A 563 -29.12 -9.16 -8.23
C ASP A 563 -28.90 -10.45 -7.41
N ASN A 564 -29.27 -10.46 -6.12
CA ASN A 564 -29.03 -11.56 -5.18
C ASN A 564 -27.55 -11.91 -4.99
N VAL A 565 -26.63 -10.94 -5.13
CA VAL A 565 -25.21 -11.12 -4.84
C VAL A 565 -24.94 -10.67 -3.41
N THR A 566 -24.50 -11.57 -2.53
CA THR A 566 -24.11 -11.25 -1.15
C THR A 566 -22.61 -10.99 -1.06
N MET A 567 -22.26 -9.72 -0.82
CA MET A 567 -20.90 -9.21 -0.74
C MET A 567 -20.48 -9.03 0.72
N ASP A 568 -19.22 -9.38 1.01
CA ASP A 568 -18.61 -9.08 2.31
C ASP A 568 -18.08 -7.65 2.30
N GLY A 569 -18.17 -6.96 3.43
CA GLY A 569 -17.75 -5.58 3.60
C GLY A 569 -17.26 -5.27 4.99
N TRP A 570 -16.50 -4.17 5.09
CA TRP A 570 -16.26 -3.51 6.37
C TRP A 570 -16.65 -2.04 6.27
N MET A 571 -17.08 -1.47 7.39
CA MET A 571 -17.44 -0.06 7.52
C MET A 571 -16.83 0.51 8.79
N VAL A 572 -16.08 1.60 8.67
CA VAL A 572 -15.65 2.42 9.79
C VAL A 572 -16.59 3.60 9.93
N LYS A 573 -17.25 3.71 11.09
CA LYS A 573 -18.12 4.82 11.44
C LYS A 573 -17.35 5.91 12.20
N PRO A 574 -17.88 7.14 12.23
CA PRO A 574 -17.38 8.20 13.09
C PRO A 574 -17.22 7.76 14.56
N LEU A 575 -16.25 8.34 15.27
CA LEU A 575 -16.02 8.00 16.69
C LEU A 575 -17.18 8.45 17.59
N ASP A 576 -17.82 9.57 17.24
CA ASP A 576 -19.01 10.14 17.89
C ASP A 576 -20.29 9.89 17.07
N PHE A 577 -20.37 8.72 16.43
CA PHE A 577 -21.46 8.37 15.52
C PHE A 577 -22.85 8.50 16.18
N ASP A 578 -23.71 9.28 15.53
CA ASP A 578 -25.11 9.50 15.91
C ASP A 578 -26.01 9.10 14.74
N SER A 579 -26.73 7.99 14.90
CA SER A 579 -27.62 7.44 13.87
C SER A 579 -28.75 8.39 13.41
N THR A 580 -29.00 9.49 14.14
CA THR A 580 -30.01 10.51 13.78
C THR A 580 -29.49 11.59 12.82
N LYS A 581 -28.17 11.63 12.59
CA LYS A 581 -27.48 12.54 11.66
C LYS A 581 -27.11 11.81 10.36
N LYS A 582 -26.78 12.59 9.33
CA LYS A 582 -26.33 12.07 8.02
C LYS A 582 -24.86 12.37 7.76
N TYR A 583 -24.09 11.35 7.42
CA TYR A 583 -22.64 11.41 7.24
C TYR A 583 -22.25 11.18 5.77
N PRO A 584 -21.17 11.83 5.29
CA PRO A 584 -20.58 11.52 4.01
C PRO A 584 -20.00 10.10 4.02
N ILE A 585 -20.07 9.40 2.90
CA ILE A 585 -19.52 8.05 2.74
C ILE A 585 -18.39 8.04 1.71
N VAL A 586 -17.32 7.31 2.01
CA VAL A 586 -16.16 7.14 1.14
C VAL A 586 -15.94 5.65 0.90
N PHE A 587 -16.02 5.24 -0.35
CA PHE A 587 -15.77 3.87 -0.80
C PHE A 587 -14.29 3.70 -1.17
N HIS A 588 -13.66 2.66 -0.64
CA HIS A 588 -12.38 2.13 -1.11
C HIS A 588 -12.65 0.92 -1.98
N VAL A 589 -12.05 0.87 -3.17
CA VAL A 589 -12.31 -0.19 -4.15
C VAL A 589 -11.02 -0.71 -4.79
N TYR A 590 -10.99 -2.02 -5.05
CA TYR A 590 -10.05 -2.66 -5.98
C TYR A 590 -10.81 -3.50 -7.02
N THR A 591 -11.52 -4.55 -6.56
CA THR A 591 -12.54 -5.32 -7.29
C THR A 591 -12.08 -6.14 -8.50
N GLU A 592 -10.79 -6.12 -8.81
CA GLU A 592 -10.17 -6.95 -9.85
C GLU A 592 -9.44 -8.15 -9.24
N PRO A 593 -9.12 -9.21 -10.02
CA PRO A 593 -8.59 -10.48 -9.52
C PRO A 593 -7.30 -10.41 -8.69
N ALA A 594 -6.54 -9.32 -8.81
CA ALA A 594 -5.26 -9.15 -8.12
C ALA A 594 -5.39 -8.82 -6.61
N GLY A 595 -6.56 -8.45 -6.09
CA GLY A 595 -6.67 -8.02 -4.69
C GLY A 595 -8.08 -8.04 -4.10
N ALA A 596 -8.15 -8.45 -2.83
CA ALA A 596 -9.32 -8.34 -1.98
C ALA A 596 -9.11 -7.20 -0.96
N THR A 597 -10.13 -6.39 -0.74
CA THR A 597 -10.07 -5.19 0.12
C THR A 597 -10.79 -5.37 1.45
N VAL A 598 -11.43 -6.54 1.65
CA VAL A 598 -12.19 -6.86 2.86
C VAL A 598 -11.53 -8.04 3.57
N LYS A 599 -10.60 -7.71 4.48
CA LYS A 599 -9.96 -8.68 5.38
C LYS A 599 -9.96 -8.16 6.82
N ASP A 600 -10.15 -9.07 7.77
CA ASP A 600 -10.00 -8.80 9.20
C ASP A 600 -8.52 -8.89 9.58
N SER A 601 -7.77 -7.89 9.13
CA SER A 601 -6.33 -7.74 9.37
C SER A 601 -6.00 -6.33 9.81
N TYR A 602 -4.90 -6.16 10.54
CA TYR A 602 -4.50 -4.85 11.05
C TYR A 602 -4.19 -3.87 9.91
N GLY A 603 -4.78 -2.68 9.98
CA GLY A 603 -4.64 -1.64 8.96
C GLY A 603 -5.85 -1.53 8.01
N TYR A 604 -6.66 -2.59 7.89
CA TYR A 604 -7.96 -2.49 7.23
C TYR A 604 -8.89 -1.56 8.02
N GLY A 605 -9.73 -0.81 7.31
CA GLY A 605 -10.49 0.31 7.88
C GLY A 605 -9.68 1.60 8.07
N VAL A 606 -8.42 1.64 7.65
CA VAL A 606 -7.60 2.85 7.61
C VAL A 606 -7.27 3.20 6.17
N ASN A 607 -7.16 4.49 5.88
CA ASN A 607 -6.66 4.99 4.62
C ASN A 607 -5.31 5.66 4.86
N SER A 608 -4.22 5.05 4.40
CA SER A 608 -2.86 5.60 4.55
C SER A 608 -2.65 6.89 3.75
N LEU A 609 -3.45 7.13 2.71
CA LEU A 609 -3.41 8.38 1.93
C LEU A 609 -4.17 9.53 2.61
N TYR A 610 -4.91 9.26 3.69
CA TYR A 610 -5.61 10.32 4.41
C TYR A 610 -4.76 10.87 5.54
N LEU A 611 -4.29 12.12 5.41
CA LEU A 611 -3.67 12.88 6.50
C LEU A 611 -4.69 13.24 7.57
N GLY A 612 -4.75 12.40 8.60
CA GLY A 612 -5.62 12.56 9.75
C GLY A 612 -6.33 11.25 10.07
N ASP A 613 -7.55 11.36 10.58
CA ASP A 613 -8.38 10.23 10.93
C ASP A 613 -9.78 10.46 10.35
N MET A 614 -10.13 9.68 9.33
CA MET A 614 -11.40 9.83 8.62
C MET A 614 -12.60 9.66 9.56
N ALA A 615 -12.50 8.80 10.57
CA ALA A 615 -13.57 8.60 11.55
C ALA A 615 -13.71 9.81 12.48
N LYS A 616 -12.59 10.44 12.90
CA LYS A 616 -12.62 11.70 13.67
C LYS A 616 -13.17 12.86 12.86
N ASP A 617 -12.86 12.91 11.58
CA ASP A 617 -13.41 13.93 10.68
C ASP A 617 -14.86 13.63 10.29
N GLY A 618 -15.46 12.54 10.77
CA GLY A 618 -16.88 12.26 10.57
C GLY A 618 -17.22 11.73 9.18
N TYR A 619 -16.33 10.96 8.56
CA TYR A 619 -16.67 10.12 7.42
C TYR A 619 -17.14 8.74 7.86
N ILE A 620 -18.04 8.17 7.07
CA ILE A 620 -18.20 6.72 7.00
C ILE A 620 -17.24 6.22 5.92
N TYR A 621 -16.29 5.36 6.27
CA TYR A 621 -15.35 4.75 5.32
C TYR A 621 -15.73 3.29 5.11
N VAL A 622 -15.82 2.82 3.88
CA VAL A 622 -16.36 1.49 3.55
C VAL A 622 -15.57 0.82 2.43
N SER A 623 -15.52 -0.51 2.47
CA SER A 623 -15.02 -1.35 1.38
C SER A 623 -15.90 -2.58 1.23
N LEU A 624 -15.98 -3.10 0.00
CA LEU A 624 -16.83 -4.21 -0.38
C LEU A 624 -16.09 -5.10 -1.38
N ASP A 625 -16.08 -6.40 -1.17
CA ASP A 625 -15.56 -7.36 -2.12
C ASP A 625 -16.71 -8.04 -2.89
N GLY A 626 -16.73 -7.83 -4.21
CA GLY A 626 -17.72 -8.38 -5.15
C GLY A 626 -17.23 -9.59 -5.92
N ARG A 627 -18.04 -10.11 -6.84
CA ARG A 627 -17.61 -11.23 -7.69
C ARG A 627 -16.36 -10.83 -8.48
N GLY A 628 -15.42 -11.77 -8.62
CA GLY A 628 -14.12 -11.54 -9.24
C GLY A 628 -12.96 -11.27 -8.28
N THR A 629 -13.23 -10.89 -7.02
CA THR A 629 -12.16 -10.74 -6.02
C THR A 629 -11.57 -12.10 -5.65
N PRO A 630 -10.30 -12.17 -5.23
CA PRO A 630 -9.65 -13.41 -4.80
C PRO A 630 -10.14 -13.90 -3.41
N SER A 631 -11.36 -13.53 -3.00
CA SER A 631 -11.97 -13.97 -1.75
C SER A 631 -12.19 -15.50 -1.77
N PRO A 632 -12.01 -16.21 -0.65
CA PRO A 632 -12.18 -17.66 -0.57
C PRO A 632 -13.66 -18.08 -0.53
N LYS A 633 -14.37 -17.83 -1.63
CA LYS A 633 -15.81 -18.10 -1.82
C LYS A 633 -16.09 -19.04 -3.01
N GLY A 634 -15.11 -19.86 -3.36
CA GLY A 634 -15.15 -20.84 -4.45
C GLY A 634 -14.79 -20.28 -5.82
N ARG A 635 -14.58 -21.20 -6.76
CA ARG A 635 -14.26 -20.93 -8.17
C ARG A 635 -15.31 -20.02 -8.81
N GLU A 636 -16.60 -20.31 -8.62
CA GLU A 636 -17.69 -19.55 -9.25
C GLU A 636 -17.68 -18.07 -8.84
N TRP A 637 -17.31 -17.76 -7.58
CA TRP A 637 -17.15 -16.37 -7.14
C TRP A 637 -15.96 -15.69 -7.83
N ARG A 638 -14.79 -16.32 -7.80
CA ARG A 638 -13.55 -15.74 -8.36
C ARG A 638 -13.62 -15.60 -9.88
N LYS A 639 -14.17 -16.59 -10.58
CA LYS A 639 -14.17 -16.65 -12.05
C LYS A 639 -15.40 -16.05 -12.72
N ALA A 640 -16.40 -15.61 -11.95
CA ALA A 640 -17.57 -14.90 -12.49
C ALA A 640 -17.23 -13.62 -13.28
N ILE A 641 -16.05 -13.05 -13.08
CA ILE A 641 -15.58 -11.84 -13.79
C ILE A 641 -14.89 -12.15 -15.14
N TYR A 642 -14.72 -13.42 -15.51
CA TYR A 642 -14.08 -13.79 -16.78
C TYR A 642 -14.80 -13.13 -17.97
N ARG A 643 -14.05 -12.40 -18.79
CA ARG A 643 -14.51 -11.56 -19.91
C ARG A 643 -15.47 -10.44 -19.51
N GLN A 644 -15.50 -10.08 -18.23
CA GLN A 644 -16.46 -9.13 -17.64
C GLN A 644 -15.80 -8.14 -16.67
N ILE A 645 -14.46 -8.00 -16.69
CA ILE A 645 -13.78 -6.94 -15.94
C ILE A 645 -14.25 -5.58 -16.44
N GLY A 646 -14.66 -4.70 -15.53
CA GLY A 646 -15.27 -3.41 -15.84
C GLY A 646 -16.77 -3.47 -16.10
N GLN A 647 -17.39 -4.64 -15.95
CA GLN A 647 -18.84 -4.86 -16.11
C GLN A 647 -19.44 -5.47 -14.82
N VAL A 648 -19.15 -6.74 -14.52
CA VAL A 648 -19.75 -7.45 -13.37
C VAL A 648 -19.30 -6.84 -12.04
N ASN A 649 -17.99 -6.64 -11.85
CA ASN A 649 -17.44 -6.05 -10.64
C ASN A 649 -17.95 -4.61 -10.40
N ILE A 650 -18.18 -3.85 -11.47
CA ILE A 650 -18.69 -2.47 -11.38
C ILE A 650 -20.17 -2.48 -10.99
N ARG A 651 -20.98 -3.37 -11.58
CA ARG A 651 -22.40 -3.54 -11.24
C ARG A 651 -22.56 -3.97 -9.78
N ASP A 652 -21.77 -4.93 -9.31
CA ASP A 652 -21.81 -5.40 -7.92
C ASP A 652 -21.56 -4.24 -6.94
N GLN A 653 -20.52 -3.43 -7.16
CA GLN A 653 -20.23 -2.26 -6.34
C GLN A 653 -21.34 -1.22 -6.37
N ALA A 654 -21.86 -0.88 -7.56
CA ALA A 654 -22.91 0.12 -7.71
C ALA A 654 -24.21 -0.32 -7.02
N MET A 655 -24.62 -1.59 -7.16
CA MET A 655 -25.84 -2.08 -6.54
C MET A 655 -25.69 -2.21 -5.01
N ALA A 656 -24.51 -2.62 -4.52
CA ALA A 656 -24.22 -2.61 -3.10
C ALA A 656 -24.20 -1.19 -2.52
N ALA A 657 -23.64 -0.21 -3.25
CA ALA A 657 -23.70 1.19 -2.85
C ALA A 657 -25.16 1.68 -2.76
N LYS A 658 -26.02 1.37 -3.74
CA LYS A 658 -27.46 1.69 -3.68
C LYS A 658 -28.11 1.12 -2.42
N GLN A 659 -27.78 -0.12 -2.04
CA GLN A 659 -28.32 -0.74 -0.84
C GLN A 659 -27.82 -0.06 0.45
N LEU A 660 -26.54 0.31 0.51
CA LEU A 660 -25.99 1.06 1.66
C LEU A 660 -26.62 2.45 1.78
N LEU A 661 -26.81 3.18 0.68
CA LEU A 661 -27.37 4.53 0.66
C LEU A 661 -28.83 4.60 1.17
N LYS A 662 -29.52 3.47 1.34
CA LYS A 662 -30.84 3.41 2.00
C LYS A 662 -30.77 3.61 3.52
N ARG A 663 -29.59 3.44 4.13
CA ARG A 663 -29.41 3.63 5.58
C ARG A 663 -29.67 5.10 5.95
N PRO A 664 -30.48 5.39 6.99
CA PRO A 664 -30.97 6.75 7.26
C PRO A 664 -29.86 7.74 7.64
N TYR A 665 -28.70 7.23 8.07
CA TYR A 665 -27.55 8.00 8.51
C TYR A 665 -26.49 8.25 7.42
N ILE A 666 -26.71 7.79 6.19
CA ILE A 666 -25.81 8.09 5.06
C ILE A 666 -26.37 9.26 4.25
N ASP A 667 -25.50 10.21 3.92
CA ASP A 667 -25.80 11.36 3.05
C ASP A 667 -25.53 11.00 1.59
N SER A 668 -26.58 10.65 0.84
CA SER A 668 -26.48 10.33 -0.60
C SER A 668 -26.05 11.51 -1.49
N SER A 669 -26.00 12.74 -0.96
CA SER A 669 -25.42 13.89 -1.67
C SER A 669 -23.90 14.00 -1.52
N ARG A 670 -23.28 13.21 -0.63
CA ARG A 670 -21.84 13.21 -0.33
C ARG A 670 -21.28 11.79 -0.36
N VAL A 671 -21.14 11.27 -1.58
CA VAL A 671 -20.65 9.92 -1.87
C VAL A 671 -19.34 10.03 -2.64
N ALA A 672 -18.25 9.57 -2.05
CA ALA A 672 -16.93 9.54 -2.68
C ALA A 672 -16.47 8.10 -2.92
N VAL A 673 -15.62 7.90 -3.92
CA VAL A 673 -14.97 6.61 -4.20
C VAL A 673 -13.51 6.82 -4.57
N TRP A 674 -12.64 5.90 -4.18
CA TRP A 674 -11.24 5.95 -4.59
C TRP A 674 -10.62 4.55 -4.68
N GLY A 675 -9.56 4.45 -5.49
CA GLY A 675 -8.77 3.24 -5.64
C GLY A 675 -7.51 3.48 -6.48
N TRP A 676 -6.60 2.51 -6.45
CA TRP A 676 -5.32 2.52 -7.14
C TRP A 676 -5.22 1.35 -8.12
N SER A 677 -4.59 1.53 -9.28
CA SER A 677 -4.40 0.46 -10.29
C SER A 677 -5.76 -0.04 -10.80
N GLY A 678 -6.06 -1.34 -10.73
CA GLY A 678 -7.40 -1.88 -10.97
C GLY A 678 -8.51 -1.22 -10.13
N GLY A 679 -8.18 -0.76 -8.91
CA GLY A 679 -9.08 0.08 -8.11
C GLY A 679 -9.29 1.48 -8.67
N GLY A 680 -8.27 2.03 -9.34
CA GLY A 680 -8.38 3.27 -10.12
C GLY A 680 -9.29 3.08 -11.33
N SER A 681 -9.14 1.98 -12.06
CA SER A 681 -10.01 1.59 -13.18
C SER A 681 -11.47 1.45 -12.71
N THR A 682 -11.67 0.79 -11.57
CA THR A 682 -12.97 0.65 -10.91
C THR A 682 -13.57 2.00 -10.53
N THR A 683 -12.77 2.90 -9.94
CA THR A 683 -13.20 4.26 -9.59
C THR A 683 -13.69 5.03 -10.80
N LEU A 684 -12.96 4.97 -11.92
CA LEU A 684 -13.35 5.61 -13.17
C LEU A 684 -14.64 5.00 -13.73
N ASN A 685 -14.72 3.66 -13.80
CA ASN A 685 -15.91 2.97 -14.28
C ASN A 685 -17.15 3.29 -13.42
N LEU A 686 -17.03 3.37 -12.10
CA LEU A 686 -18.14 3.74 -11.22
C LEU A 686 -18.61 5.18 -11.47
N LEU A 687 -17.68 6.12 -11.64
CA LEU A 687 -18.01 7.51 -11.97
C LEU A 687 -18.66 7.68 -13.34
N PHE A 688 -18.31 6.84 -14.31
CA PHE A 688 -18.76 6.99 -15.70
C PHE A 688 -19.99 6.13 -16.04
N GLN A 689 -20.12 4.95 -15.46
CA GLN A 689 -21.26 4.06 -15.70
C GLN A 689 -22.42 4.31 -14.72
N TYR A 690 -22.12 4.77 -13.50
CA TYR A 690 -23.11 5.08 -12.46
C TYR A 690 -22.93 6.51 -11.87
N PRO A 691 -22.91 7.55 -12.73
CA PRO A 691 -22.63 8.93 -12.31
C PRO A 691 -23.68 9.50 -11.34
N GLU A 692 -24.87 8.91 -11.27
CA GLU A 692 -25.94 9.30 -10.35
C GLU A 692 -25.64 8.92 -8.89
N ILE A 693 -24.76 7.95 -8.65
CA ILE A 693 -24.39 7.48 -7.30
C ILE A 693 -23.22 8.30 -6.76
N TYR A 694 -22.10 8.31 -7.48
CA TYR A 694 -20.82 8.82 -6.97
C TYR A 694 -20.61 10.29 -7.34
N LYS A 695 -20.33 11.13 -6.34
CA LYS A 695 -20.19 12.59 -6.51
C LYS A 695 -18.74 13.03 -6.62
N VAL A 696 -17.82 12.26 -6.05
CA VAL A 696 -16.38 12.53 -6.04
C VAL A 696 -15.62 11.24 -6.28
N GLY A 697 -14.63 11.25 -7.18
CA GLY A 697 -13.71 10.14 -7.38
C GLY A 697 -12.25 10.57 -7.31
N ILE A 698 -11.41 9.71 -6.74
CA ILE A 698 -9.95 9.84 -6.77
C ILE A 698 -9.39 8.55 -7.37
N ALA A 699 -8.97 8.59 -8.63
CA ALA A 699 -8.39 7.45 -9.32
C ALA A 699 -6.85 7.61 -9.34
N VAL A 700 -6.13 6.58 -8.91
CA VAL A 700 -4.65 6.58 -8.91
C VAL A 700 -4.15 5.49 -9.85
N ALA A 701 -3.24 5.83 -10.78
CA ALA A 701 -2.58 4.89 -11.69
C ALA A 701 -3.54 3.91 -12.39
N ALA A 702 -4.69 4.42 -12.86
CA ALA A 702 -5.78 3.59 -13.41
C ALA A 702 -5.51 3.10 -14.83
N VAL A 703 -5.90 1.85 -15.13
CA VAL A 703 -6.00 1.34 -16.50
C VAL A 703 -7.27 1.92 -17.13
N ALA A 704 -7.10 2.88 -18.04
CA ALA A 704 -8.21 3.54 -18.71
C ALA A 704 -8.69 2.77 -19.95
N ASN A 705 -7.77 2.04 -20.60
CA ASN A 705 -8.05 1.19 -21.74
C ASN A 705 -7.37 -0.17 -21.56
N GLN A 706 -8.17 -1.22 -21.36
CA GLN A 706 -7.70 -2.59 -21.14
C GLN A 706 -6.79 -3.09 -22.28
N LEU A 707 -6.96 -2.59 -23.51
CA LEU A 707 -6.10 -2.97 -24.65
C LEU A 707 -4.66 -2.43 -24.56
N THR A 708 -4.36 -1.58 -23.58
CA THR A 708 -3.03 -0.98 -23.40
C THR A 708 -2.20 -1.62 -22.29
N TYR A 709 -2.82 -2.51 -21.51
CA TYR A 709 -2.15 -3.28 -20.46
C TYR A 709 -1.42 -4.49 -21.05
N ASP A 710 -0.68 -5.24 -20.25
CA ASP A 710 0.11 -6.37 -20.71
C ASP A 710 -0.80 -7.54 -21.13
N ASN A 711 -0.29 -8.37 -22.03
CA ASN A 711 -1.06 -9.48 -22.57
C ASN A 711 -1.20 -10.66 -21.60
N ILE A 712 -0.31 -10.86 -20.62
CA ILE A 712 -0.38 -12.01 -19.73
C ILE A 712 -1.54 -11.82 -18.75
N TYR A 713 -1.61 -10.67 -18.07
CA TYR A 713 -2.68 -10.34 -17.14
C TYR A 713 -4.02 -10.25 -17.86
N GLN A 714 -4.11 -9.32 -18.81
CA GLN A 714 -5.41 -8.90 -19.30
C GLN A 714 -6.04 -10.02 -20.15
N GLU A 715 -5.25 -10.78 -20.91
CA GLU A 715 -5.81 -11.90 -21.70
C GLU A 715 -6.19 -13.12 -20.84
N ARG A 716 -5.53 -13.33 -19.68
CA ARG A 716 -5.94 -14.37 -18.70
C ARG A 716 -7.39 -14.17 -18.29
N TYR A 717 -7.78 -12.93 -18.03
CA TYR A 717 -9.11 -12.63 -17.50
C TYR A 717 -10.11 -12.18 -18.56
N MET A 718 -9.67 -11.61 -19.68
CA MET A 718 -10.55 -11.08 -20.74
C MET A 718 -10.52 -11.87 -22.05
N GLY A 719 -9.72 -12.94 -22.17
CA GLY A 719 -9.60 -13.70 -23.41
C GLY A 719 -8.69 -13.02 -24.43
N ILE A 720 -8.84 -13.35 -25.72
CA ILE A 720 -7.96 -12.86 -26.79
C ILE A 720 -8.70 -11.78 -27.58
N PRO A 721 -8.19 -10.54 -27.70
CA PRO A 721 -8.96 -9.45 -28.32
C PRO A 721 -9.31 -9.71 -29.80
N GLN A 722 -8.57 -10.56 -30.51
CA GLN A 722 -8.92 -10.99 -31.86
C GLN A 722 -10.21 -11.85 -31.90
N GLU A 723 -10.57 -12.51 -30.81
CA GLU A 723 -11.77 -13.32 -30.66
C GLU A 723 -12.93 -12.51 -30.08
N ASN A 724 -12.64 -11.58 -29.16
CA ASN A 724 -13.66 -10.91 -28.36
C ASN A 724 -13.33 -9.47 -27.94
N ARG A 725 -12.88 -8.64 -28.89
CA ARG A 725 -12.50 -7.23 -28.66
C ARG A 725 -13.55 -6.41 -27.89
N GLU A 726 -14.84 -6.65 -28.16
CA GLU A 726 -15.94 -5.89 -27.57
C GLU A 726 -15.94 -5.96 -26.03
N ASP A 727 -15.52 -7.08 -25.44
CA ASP A 727 -15.46 -7.23 -23.98
C ASP A 727 -14.45 -6.24 -23.36
N PHE A 728 -13.30 -6.06 -24.02
CA PHE A 728 -12.27 -5.09 -23.60
C PHE A 728 -12.79 -3.65 -23.72
N VAL A 729 -13.53 -3.34 -24.79
CA VAL A 729 -14.11 -2.01 -25.00
C VAL A 729 -15.17 -1.72 -23.94
N LYS A 730 -16.08 -2.66 -23.69
CA LYS A 730 -17.13 -2.51 -22.66
C LYS A 730 -16.59 -2.45 -21.24
N GLY A 731 -15.45 -3.08 -20.97
CA GLY A 731 -14.79 -3.03 -19.67
C GLY A 731 -13.93 -1.77 -19.42
N SER A 732 -13.54 -1.07 -20.47
CA SER A 732 -12.61 0.07 -20.39
C SER A 732 -13.32 1.36 -19.98
N PRO A 733 -12.87 2.06 -18.91
CA PRO A 733 -13.48 3.32 -18.48
C PRO A 733 -13.52 4.41 -19.56
N ILE A 734 -12.51 4.45 -20.44
CA ILE A 734 -12.44 5.46 -21.52
C ILE A 734 -13.69 5.46 -22.42
N THR A 735 -14.34 4.31 -22.61
CA THR A 735 -15.57 4.15 -23.40
C THR A 735 -16.72 5.00 -22.85
N TYR A 736 -16.73 5.25 -21.54
CA TYR A 736 -17.82 5.93 -20.85
C TYR A 736 -17.44 7.33 -20.37
N ALA A 737 -16.24 7.84 -20.68
CA ALA A 737 -15.73 9.13 -20.17
C ALA A 737 -16.71 10.32 -20.35
N LYS A 738 -17.49 10.32 -21.44
CA LYS A 738 -18.54 11.32 -21.74
C LYS A 738 -19.66 11.40 -20.68
N ASN A 739 -19.78 10.41 -19.81
CA ASN A 739 -20.81 10.34 -18.80
C ASN A 739 -20.40 10.98 -17.47
N LEU A 740 -19.15 11.46 -17.32
CA LEU A 740 -18.71 12.10 -16.08
C LEU A 740 -19.67 13.26 -15.69
N GLN A 741 -20.24 13.19 -14.49
CA GLN A 741 -21.06 14.24 -13.86
C GLN A 741 -20.45 14.74 -12.55
N GLY A 742 -19.82 13.85 -11.78
CA GLY A 742 -19.15 14.16 -10.52
C GLY A 742 -17.78 14.81 -10.70
N LYS A 743 -17.08 15.02 -9.59
CA LYS A 743 -15.73 15.60 -9.58
C LYS A 743 -14.67 14.50 -9.59
N LEU A 744 -13.73 14.56 -10.54
CA LEU A 744 -12.65 13.59 -10.68
C LEU A 744 -11.29 14.23 -10.39
N LEU A 745 -10.50 13.61 -9.51
CA LEU A 745 -9.05 13.78 -9.42
C LEU A 745 -8.38 12.53 -9.97
N TYR A 746 -7.56 12.69 -11.00
CA TYR A 746 -6.78 11.61 -11.59
C TYR A 746 -5.28 11.80 -11.30
N ILE A 747 -4.69 10.86 -10.57
CA ILE A 747 -3.29 10.88 -10.15
C ILE A 747 -2.53 9.79 -10.90
N HIS A 748 -1.33 10.07 -11.39
CA HIS A 748 -0.55 9.07 -12.12
C HIS A 748 0.95 9.36 -12.09
N GLY A 749 1.79 8.33 -11.93
CA GLY A 749 3.23 8.43 -12.15
C GLY A 749 3.58 8.49 -13.64
N THR A 750 4.40 9.44 -14.05
CA THR A 750 4.82 9.55 -15.48
C THR A 750 5.91 8.52 -15.85
N GLY A 751 6.55 7.91 -14.85
CA GLY A 751 7.52 6.81 -15.01
C GLY A 751 6.94 5.46 -14.58
N ASP A 752 5.62 5.29 -14.67
CA ASP A 752 4.92 4.04 -14.34
C ASP A 752 5.20 2.99 -15.41
N ASP A 753 5.98 1.96 -15.06
CA ASP A 753 6.34 0.84 -15.91
C ASP A 753 5.25 -0.25 -15.98
N ASN A 754 4.17 -0.11 -15.21
CA ASN A 754 3.13 -1.11 -15.08
C ASN A 754 1.83 -0.67 -15.76
N VAL A 755 1.15 0.29 -15.14
CA VAL A 755 0.04 0.99 -15.77
C VAL A 755 0.65 2.20 -16.44
N HIS A 756 1.07 2.04 -17.68
CA HIS A 756 1.75 3.12 -18.38
C HIS A 756 0.97 4.43 -18.34
N TYR A 757 1.68 5.56 -18.19
CA TYR A 757 1.12 6.92 -18.21
C TYR A 757 0.30 7.22 -19.48
N GLN A 758 0.51 6.46 -20.56
CA GLN A 758 -0.37 6.45 -21.75
C GLN A 758 -1.86 6.30 -21.39
N ASN A 759 -2.20 5.48 -20.38
CA ASN A 759 -3.58 5.35 -19.91
C ASN A 759 -4.14 6.69 -19.43
N ALA A 760 -3.33 7.48 -18.74
CA ALA A 760 -3.72 8.80 -18.29
C ALA A 760 -3.99 9.73 -19.47
N GLU A 761 -3.03 9.83 -20.39
CA GLU A 761 -3.12 10.72 -21.55
C GLU A 761 -4.31 10.39 -22.45
N MET A 762 -4.55 9.11 -22.70
CA MET A 762 -5.70 8.66 -23.49
C MET A 762 -7.02 9.07 -22.86
N LEU A 763 -7.18 8.89 -21.54
CA LEU A 763 -8.39 9.29 -20.83
C LEU A 763 -8.56 10.81 -20.78
N ILE A 764 -7.48 11.53 -20.50
CA ILE A 764 -7.46 13.01 -20.48
C ILE A 764 -7.97 13.54 -21.83
N ASN A 765 -7.44 13.01 -22.93
CA ASN A 765 -7.85 13.40 -24.28
C ASN A 765 -9.34 13.12 -24.54
N GLU A 766 -9.84 11.95 -24.11
CA GLU A 766 -11.26 11.62 -24.29
C GLU A 766 -12.18 12.50 -23.41
N LEU A 767 -11.78 12.83 -22.18
CA LEU A 767 -12.53 13.75 -21.32
C LEU A 767 -12.58 15.17 -21.91
N ILE A 768 -11.45 15.66 -22.45
CA ILE A 768 -11.37 16.96 -23.14
C ILE A 768 -12.33 16.99 -24.34
N LYS A 769 -12.32 15.94 -25.16
CA LYS A 769 -13.21 15.80 -26.33
C LYS A 769 -14.69 15.94 -25.97
N HIS A 770 -15.11 15.50 -24.78
CA HIS A 770 -16.49 15.62 -24.29
C HIS A 770 -16.72 16.82 -23.36
N ASN A 771 -15.78 17.79 -23.35
CA ASN A 771 -15.81 18.99 -22.50
C ASN A 771 -16.07 18.67 -21.01
N LYS A 772 -15.45 17.61 -20.50
CA LYS A 772 -15.52 17.23 -19.09
C LYS A 772 -14.43 17.94 -18.31
N GLN A 773 -14.82 18.56 -17.20
CA GLN A 773 -13.91 19.24 -16.29
C GLN A 773 -13.45 18.27 -15.20
N PHE A 774 -12.14 18.21 -14.95
CA PHE A 774 -11.51 17.30 -13.98
C PHE A 774 -10.17 17.89 -13.52
N GLN A 775 -9.58 17.30 -12.49
CA GLN A 775 -8.24 17.64 -12.00
C GLN A 775 -7.28 16.48 -12.26
N VAL A 776 -6.04 16.79 -12.64
CA VAL A 776 -4.98 15.83 -12.86
C VAL A 776 -3.75 16.17 -12.02
N MET A 777 -3.08 15.15 -11.49
CA MET A 777 -1.77 15.29 -10.86
C MET A 777 -0.80 14.25 -11.43
N PRO A 778 0.01 14.63 -12.44
CA PRO A 778 1.14 13.81 -12.84
C PRO A 778 2.26 13.89 -11.79
N TYR A 779 2.85 12.75 -11.43
CA TYR A 779 4.06 12.67 -10.62
C TYR A 779 5.26 12.39 -11.54
N PRO A 780 6.14 13.39 -11.77
CA PRO A 780 7.31 13.23 -12.64
C PRO A 780 8.21 12.07 -12.22
N ASN A 781 8.48 11.11 -13.11
CA ASN A 781 9.37 9.96 -12.91
C ASN A 781 9.06 9.04 -11.71
N ARG A 782 7.85 9.10 -11.17
CA ARG A 782 7.39 8.14 -10.16
C ARG A 782 6.88 6.89 -10.85
N THR A 783 7.19 5.73 -10.28
CA THR A 783 6.71 4.43 -10.77
C THR A 783 5.27 4.20 -10.34
N HIS A 784 4.76 3.00 -10.59
CA HIS A 784 3.43 2.57 -10.16
C HIS A 784 3.15 2.76 -8.67
N SER A 785 4.18 2.74 -7.82
CA SER A 785 4.05 2.92 -6.37
C SER A 785 3.92 4.38 -5.94
N ILE A 786 4.30 5.34 -6.78
CA ILE A 786 4.34 6.78 -6.46
C ILE A 786 4.97 7.04 -5.09
N SER A 787 6.16 6.49 -4.88
CA SER A 787 6.91 6.61 -3.61
C SER A 787 8.33 7.12 -3.81
N GLU A 788 8.81 7.20 -5.06
CA GLU A 788 10.15 7.70 -5.35
C GLU A 788 10.27 9.20 -5.10
N GLY A 789 11.45 9.64 -4.64
CA GLY A 789 11.80 11.04 -4.45
C GLY A 789 11.30 11.67 -3.15
N GLU A 790 12.04 12.66 -2.66
CA GLU A 790 11.74 13.33 -1.40
C GLU A 790 10.37 14.01 -1.41
N GLY A 791 9.61 13.86 -0.33
CA GLY A 791 8.31 14.52 -0.13
C GLY A 791 7.13 13.91 -0.88
N THR A 792 7.33 12.88 -1.71
CA THR A 792 6.28 12.28 -2.55
C THR A 792 5.09 11.77 -1.74
N ASP A 793 5.33 10.94 -0.72
CA ASP A 793 4.27 10.35 0.11
C ASP A 793 3.45 11.44 0.82
N LEU A 794 4.12 12.43 1.40
CA LEU A 794 3.47 13.54 2.09
C LEU A 794 2.64 14.39 1.13
N HIS A 795 3.16 14.69 -0.06
CA HIS A 795 2.44 15.43 -1.09
C HIS A 795 1.20 14.67 -1.55
N LEU A 796 1.33 13.37 -1.84
CA LEU A 796 0.22 12.52 -2.24
C LEU A 796 -0.88 12.46 -1.19
N ALA A 797 -0.52 12.23 0.06
CA ALA A 797 -1.48 12.20 1.15
C ALA A 797 -2.14 13.58 1.37
N THR A 798 -1.37 14.66 1.26
CA THR A 798 -1.91 16.04 1.36
C THR A 798 -2.90 16.35 0.25
N LEU A 799 -2.56 16.02 -0.99
CA LEU A 799 -3.41 16.20 -2.16
C LEU A 799 -4.71 15.40 -2.03
N TYR A 800 -4.60 14.11 -1.71
CA TYR A 800 -5.73 13.22 -1.49
C TYR A 800 -6.69 13.81 -0.43
N THR A 801 -6.16 14.15 0.75
CA THR A 801 -6.96 14.68 1.87
C THR A 801 -7.63 16.00 1.52
N ASN A 802 -6.89 16.94 0.95
CA ASN A 802 -7.43 18.26 0.62
C ASN A 802 -8.51 18.16 -0.44
N TYR A 803 -8.29 17.36 -1.49
CA TYR A 803 -9.27 17.15 -2.53
C TYR A 803 -10.55 16.50 -1.99
N LEU A 804 -10.42 15.46 -1.16
CA LEU A 804 -11.56 14.81 -0.52
C LEU A 804 -12.35 15.78 0.37
N ARG A 805 -11.67 16.50 1.28
CA ARG A 805 -12.31 17.45 2.20
C ARG A 805 -13.00 18.61 1.48
N GLN A 806 -12.43 19.09 0.38
CA GLN A 806 -13.02 20.17 -0.41
C GLN A 806 -14.27 19.71 -1.16
N ASN A 807 -14.26 18.49 -1.70
CA ASN A 807 -15.28 18.05 -2.66
C ASN A 807 -16.34 17.13 -2.06
N CYS A 808 -16.02 16.44 -0.95
CA CYS A 808 -16.94 15.66 -0.15
C CYS A 808 -16.77 16.08 1.32
N PRO A 809 -17.29 17.24 1.75
CA PRO A 809 -16.94 17.80 3.05
C PRO A 809 -17.24 16.86 4.22
N PRO A 810 -16.32 16.78 5.22
CA PRO A 810 -16.47 15.92 6.39
C PRO A 810 -17.67 16.29 7.28
N GLY A 811 -17.96 15.43 8.25
CA GLY A 811 -18.86 15.73 9.36
C GLY A 811 -20.34 15.48 9.10
N ALA A 812 -21.08 15.41 10.21
CA ALA A 812 -22.50 15.09 10.24
C ALA A 812 -23.38 16.29 9.88
N ARG A 813 -24.42 16.07 9.07
CA ARG A 813 -25.51 17.03 8.85
C ARG A 813 -26.74 16.63 9.66
N GLN A 814 -27.42 17.60 10.28
CA GLN A 814 -28.70 17.35 10.92
C GLN A 814 -29.75 16.98 9.87
N THR A 815 -30.62 16.03 10.20
CA THR A 815 -31.80 15.75 9.38
C THR A 815 -32.81 16.90 9.52
N ILE A 816 -33.45 17.31 8.42
CA ILE A 816 -34.52 18.33 8.42
C ILE A 816 -35.62 17.98 9.43
N ARG A 817 -35.88 16.68 9.64
CA ARG A 817 -36.83 16.15 10.64
C ARG A 817 -36.35 16.36 12.09
N ALA A 818 -35.05 16.24 12.36
CA ALA A 818 -34.48 16.55 13.67
C ALA A 818 -34.48 18.06 13.94
N LEU A 819 -34.16 18.88 12.94
CA LEU A 819 -34.36 20.34 13.00
C LEU A 819 -35.82 20.68 13.31
N GLY A 820 -36.77 20.07 12.61
CA GLY A 820 -38.21 20.26 12.85
C GLY A 820 -38.66 19.81 14.25
N LYS A 821 -38.15 18.68 14.78
CA LYS A 821 -38.43 18.25 16.17
C LYS A 821 -37.82 19.21 17.21
N LYS A 822 -36.59 19.69 16.96
CA LYS A 822 -35.90 20.63 17.85
C LYS A 822 -36.56 22.01 17.84
N LEU A 823 -37.05 22.47 16.68
CA LEU A 823 -37.89 23.65 16.57
C LEU A 823 -39.21 23.47 17.32
N LYS A 824 -39.88 22.31 17.18
CA LYS A 824 -41.13 22.01 17.91
C LYS A 824 -40.93 21.96 19.43
N SER A 825 -39.82 21.40 19.92
CA SER A 825 -39.50 21.41 21.36
C SER A 825 -39.18 22.81 21.87
N PHE A 826 -38.49 23.63 21.06
CA PHE A 826 -38.20 25.02 21.40
C PHE A 826 -39.47 25.88 21.48
N THR A 827 -40.42 25.68 20.54
CA THR A 827 -41.73 26.35 20.58
C THR A 827 -42.60 25.90 21.76
N ALA A 828 -42.44 24.65 22.22
CA ALA A 828 -43.16 24.15 23.39
C ALA A 828 -42.60 24.67 24.72
N GLN A 829 -41.29 24.98 24.78
CA GLN A 829 -40.62 25.49 25.98
C GLN A 829 -40.65 27.02 26.10
N SER A 830 -41.14 27.76 25.10
CA SER A 830 -41.22 29.23 25.12
C SER A 830 -42.47 29.73 24.39
N PRO A 831 -43.67 29.53 24.97
CA PRO A 831 -44.95 29.86 24.31
C PRO A 831 -45.14 31.35 23.99
N ASN A 832 -44.39 32.25 24.65
CA ASN A 832 -44.53 33.71 24.49
C ASN A 832 -43.67 34.32 23.35
N LEU A 833 -42.91 33.51 22.60
CA LEU A 833 -42.13 33.96 21.42
C LEU A 833 -42.88 33.79 20.08
N CYS A 834 -44.19 33.51 20.14
CA CYS A 834 -44.97 33.00 19.02
C CYS A 834 -45.94 34.04 18.44
N PRO A 835 -45.45 34.89 17.51
CA PRO A 835 -46.19 35.00 16.23
C PRO A 835 -45.33 34.76 14.98
N TYR A 836 -43.99 34.75 15.10
CA TYR A 836 -43.09 34.72 13.92
C TYR A 836 -42.54 33.32 13.57
N LEU A 837 -42.56 32.36 14.50
CA LEU A 837 -42.00 31.00 14.30
C LEU A 837 -43.00 29.98 13.74
N SER A 838 -44.30 30.17 13.95
CA SER A 838 -45.37 29.31 13.41
C SER A 838 -45.42 29.35 11.87
N SER A 839 -45.14 30.52 11.28
CA SER A 839 -45.04 30.71 9.82
C SER A 839 -43.87 29.93 9.21
N PHE A 840 -42.75 29.81 9.92
CA PHE A 840 -41.55 29.12 9.43
C PHE A 840 -41.71 27.59 9.41
N SER A 841 -42.37 27.03 10.44
CA SER A 841 -42.75 25.61 10.49
C SER A 841 -43.71 25.23 9.34
N THR A 842 -44.65 26.12 9.01
CA THR A 842 -45.61 25.90 7.93
C THR A 842 -44.95 25.95 6.54
N ILE A 843 -43.98 26.85 6.34
CA ILE A 843 -43.19 26.94 5.10
C ILE A 843 -42.36 25.66 4.85
N LEU A 844 -41.66 25.15 5.87
CA LEU A 844 -40.89 23.90 5.76
C LEU A 844 -41.77 22.66 5.53
N THR A 845 -43.02 22.68 6.00
CA THR A 845 -43.99 21.60 5.79
C THR A 845 -44.62 21.66 4.40
N HIS A 846 -44.86 22.87 3.86
CA HIS A 846 -45.37 23.06 2.49
C HIS A 846 -44.34 22.70 1.41
N PHE A 847 -43.04 22.93 1.64
CA PHE A 847 -41.97 22.49 0.73
C PHE A 847 -41.82 20.97 0.64
N ASN A 848 -42.39 20.22 1.58
CA ASN A 848 -42.30 18.76 1.62
C ASN A 848 -43.47 18.05 0.91
N ILE A 849 -44.45 18.80 0.36
CA ILE A 849 -45.71 18.22 -0.16
C ILE A 849 -45.96 18.48 -1.66
N ARG A 850 -45.15 19.28 -2.38
CA ARG A 850 -45.29 19.41 -3.85
C ARG A 850 -44.02 18.99 -4.61
N THR A 851 -44.19 17.87 -5.30
CA THR A 851 -43.42 17.31 -6.42
C THR A 851 -42.55 18.27 -7.25
N GLY A 852 -41.32 17.82 -7.54
CA GLY A 852 -40.73 17.93 -8.89
C GLY A 852 -40.06 19.24 -9.31
N PHE A 853 -39.03 19.72 -8.60
CA PHE A 853 -38.07 20.69 -9.14
C PHE A 853 -36.69 20.42 -8.56
N ASN A 854 -35.84 19.71 -9.31
CA ASN A 854 -34.52 19.26 -8.86
C ASN A 854 -33.35 19.74 -9.76
N GLN A 855 -33.48 20.89 -10.44
CA GLN A 855 -32.45 21.38 -11.35
C GLN A 855 -31.94 22.82 -11.13
N CYS A 856 -32.41 23.58 -10.13
CA CYS A 856 -31.88 24.92 -9.87
C CYS A 856 -31.83 25.24 -8.37
N LEU A 857 -30.90 24.65 -7.61
CA LEU A 857 -30.42 25.19 -6.31
C LEU A 857 -29.24 24.37 -5.78
N PRO A 858 -27.98 24.70 -6.17
CA PRO A 858 -26.81 24.16 -5.51
C PRO A 858 -25.99 25.29 -4.87
N GLU A 859 -26.56 26.07 -3.94
CA GLU A 859 -25.78 26.94 -3.03
C GLU A 859 -26.72 27.63 -2.01
N LEU A 860 -27.14 26.91 -0.98
CA LEU A 860 -27.63 27.54 0.25
C LEU A 860 -26.97 26.88 1.46
N LEU A 861 -25.86 27.48 1.90
CA LEU A 861 -25.16 27.12 3.13
C LEU A 861 -25.80 27.90 4.28
N ILE A 862 -26.59 27.22 5.12
CA ILE A 862 -27.10 27.79 6.37
C ILE A 862 -26.24 27.25 7.52
N SER A 863 -25.39 28.09 8.12
CA SER A 863 -24.65 27.79 9.35
C SER A 863 -25.27 28.53 10.53
N PHE A 864 -25.58 27.82 11.61
CA PHE A 864 -25.97 28.42 12.89
C PHE A 864 -24.84 28.23 13.92
N SER A 865 -24.31 29.32 14.48
CA SER A 865 -23.42 29.31 15.63
C SER A 865 -24.19 29.72 16.89
N LEU A 866 -24.15 28.90 17.95
CA LEU A 866 -24.60 29.28 19.29
C LEU A 866 -23.35 29.53 20.16
N PRO A 867 -23.24 30.65 20.90
CA PRO A 867 -22.17 30.83 21.87
C PRO A 867 -22.45 30.03 23.16
N GLU A 868 -21.42 29.39 23.71
CA GLU A 868 -21.43 28.85 25.09
C GLU A 868 -21.46 30.00 26.10
N PHE A 869 -22.36 29.94 27.09
CA PHE A 869 -22.44 30.90 28.19
C PHE A 869 -21.71 30.37 29.42
N SER A 870 -20.77 31.15 29.96
CA SER A 870 -20.23 30.99 31.32
C SER A 870 -20.93 31.95 32.28
N GLU A 871 -21.40 31.44 33.41
CA GLU A 871 -22.07 32.19 34.48
C GLU A 871 -21.13 33.20 35.17
N SER A 872 -21.43 34.49 35.10
CA SER A 872 -21.30 35.41 36.24
C SER A 872 -21.96 36.76 35.98
N LEU A 873 -22.68 37.23 37.01
CA LEU A 873 -23.36 38.51 37.22
C LEU A 873 -24.52 38.89 36.30
N GLY A 874 -25.69 39.02 36.95
CA GLY A 874 -26.99 39.22 36.33
C GLY A 874 -27.27 40.63 35.83
N PHE A 875 -28.01 40.68 34.72
CA PHE A 875 -29.05 41.66 34.41
C PHE A 875 -29.98 41.02 33.35
N HIS A 876 -31.29 41.21 33.51
CA HIS A 876 -32.33 40.64 32.65
C HIS A 876 -32.36 41.26 31.22
N ILE A 877 -32.32 40.39 30.20
CA ILE A 877 -33.13 40.26 28.95
C ILE A 877 -33.57 41.60 28.28
N THR A 878 -33.31 41.95 27.01
CA THR A 878 -33.50 41.20 25.73
C THR A 878 -32.77 41.93 24.57
N LYS A 879 -32.07 41.20 23.70
CA LYS A 879 -32.04 41.37 22.21
C LYS A 879 -30.99 40.42 21.63
N SER A 880 -31.40 39.22 21.25
CA SER A 880 -30.58 38.33 20.42
C SER A 880 -31.05 38.46 18.98
N VAL A 881 -30.28 39.17 18.16
CA VAL A 881 -30.48 39.22 16.70
C VAL A 881 -29.85 37.96 16.10
N MET A 882 -30.67 37.17 15.43
CA MET A 882 -30.24 35.99 14.67
C MET A 882 -29.71 36.46 13.31
N CYS A 883 -28.40 36.55 13.14
CA CYS A 883 -27.80 36.88 11.85
C CYS A 883 -27.74 35.64 10.94
N ILE A 884 -28.43 35.69 9.80
CA ILE A 884 -28.28 34.73 8.70
C ILE A 884 -27.30 35.35 7.69
N LEU A 885 -26.11 34.76 7.54
CA LEU A 885 -25.13 35.15 6.53
C LEU A 885 -25.35 34.31 5.27
N ILE A 886 -25.91 34.92 4.23
CA ILE A 886 -25.97 34.35 2.88
C ILE A 886 -24.74 34.85 2.12
N LYS A 887 -23.83 33.94 1.76
CA LYS A 887 -22.68 34.27 0.91
C LYS A 887 -23.01 33.85 -0.52
N THR A 888 -23.37 34.79 -1.38
CA THR A 888 -23.51 34.56 -2.82
C THR A 888 -22.19 34.87 -3.52
N THR A 889 -21.62 33.87 -4.17
CA THR A 889 -20.44 34.01 -5.02
C THR A 889 -20.86 34.66 -6.35
N ARG A 890 -20.28 35.82 -6.70
CA ARG A 890 -20.57 36.53 -7.96
C ARG A 890 -20.22 35.65 -9.17
N TYR A 891 -21.19 35.38 -10.03
CA TYR A 891 -20.97 35.03 -11.43
C TYR A 891 -21.72 36.01 -12.32
N ASN A 892 -20.96 36.84 -13.03
CA ASN A 892 -21.42 37.78 -14.04
C ASN A 892 -21.36 37.05 -15.39
N GLN A 893 -22.48 36.53 -15.92
CA GLN A 893 -22.62 36.28 -17.36
C GLN A 893 -24.09 36.45 -17.78
N SER A 894 -24.26 37.33 -18.75
CA SER A 894 -25.49 37.66 -19.48
C SER A 894 -25.96 36.52 -20.38
N ILE A 895 -27.26 36.21 -20.35
CA ILE A 895 -27.96 35.46 -21.42
C ILE A 895 -29.24 36.23 -21.77
N PRO A 896 -29.46 36.61 -23.05
CA PRO A 896 -30.70 37.20 -23.52
C PRO A 896 -31.65 36.11 -24.04
N GLY A 897 -32.96 36.23 -23.82
CA GLY A 897 -33.94 35.35 -24.46
C GLY A 897 -35.35 35.42 -23.89
N ASN A 898 -36.27 35.92 -24.71
CA ASN A 898 -37.71 36.00 -24.53
C ASN A 898 -38.37 34.67 -24.12
N TYR A 899 -39.23 34.70 -23.10
CA TYR A 899 -40.42 33.84 -23.04
C TYR A 899 -41.58 34.62 -22.40
N ALA A 900 -42.54 34.99 -23.24
CA ALA A 900 -43.86 35.46 -22.85
C ALA A 900 -44.80 34.27 -22.69
N GLY A 901 -45.59 34.23 -21.61
CA GLY A 901 -46.79 33.40 -21.50
C GLY A 901 -46.86 32.48 -20.29
N MET A 902 -47.31 33.00 -19.14
CA MET A 902 -48.32 32.40 -18.24
C MET A 902 -48.56 33.30 -17.02
N PRO A 903 -49.82 33.58 -16.61
CA PRO A 903 -50.14 34.54 -15.57
C PRO A 903 -50.16 33.93 -14.16
N HIS A 904 -49.89 34.78 -13.16
CA HIS A 904 -49.99 34.56 -11.71
C HIS A 904 -48.91 33.71 -11.03
N PHE A 905 -47.74 34.31 -10.73
CA PHE A 905 -47.00 34.11 -9.47
C PHE A 905 -45.84 35.13 -9.28
N PRO A 906 -46.14 36.41 -8.96
CA PRO A 906 -45.19 37.17 -8.15
C PRO A 906 -45.89 38.18 -7.22
N ALA A 907 -46.21 37.76 -5.98
CA ALA A 907 -46.58 38.70 -4.91
C ALA A 907 -45.96 38.38 -3.53
N MET A 908 -45.23 37.26 -3.38
CA MET A 908 -44.64 36.88 -2.08
C MET A 908 -43.11 37.07 -1.98
N ILE A 909 -42.42 37.39 -3.08
CA ILE A 909 -40.95 37.58 -3.06
C ILE A 909 -40.56 39.07 -2.93
N TYR A 910 -41.46 40.00 -3.28
CA TYR A 910 -41.20 41.44 -3.17
C TYR A 910 -41.37 42.01 -1.75
N GLN A 911 -41.98 41.27 -0.81
CA GLN A 911 -42.17 41.72 0.58
C GLN A 911 -41.03 41.34 1.54
N LEU A 912 -40.12 40.44 1.14
CA LEU A 912 -38.98 40.03 1.97
C LEU A 912 -37.68 40.83 1.70
N ILE A 913 -37.61 41.54 0.57
CA ILE A 913 -36.45 42.38 0.21
C ILE A 913 -36.59 43.81 0.76
N LEU A 914 -37.81 44.29 1.02
CA LEU A 914 -38.07 45.64 1.55
C LEU A 914 -37.92 45.79 3.08
N TYR A 915 -37.60 44.72 3.82
CA TYR A 915 -37.36 44.80 5.27
C TYR A 915 -35.87 44.84 5.66
N PHE A 916 -34.94 44.82 4.68
CA PHE A 916 -33.49 44.81 4.94
C PHE A 916 -32.73 46.08 4.50
N GLU A 917 -33.41 47.11 3.98
CA GLU A 917 -32.81 48.42 3.62
C GLU A 917 -33.25 49.62 4.50
N CYS A 918 -33.53 49.41 5.80
CA CYS A 918 -33.91 50.52 6.69
C CYS A 918 -33.05 50.68 7.97
N SER A 919 -31.80 50.19 7.97
CA SER A 919 -30.95 50.31 9.17
C SER A 919 -29.47 50.63 8.88
N VAL A 920 -29.17 51.55 7.96
CA VAL A 920 -27.85 52.24 7.95
C VAL A 920 -28.02 53.68 7.43
N ALA A 921 -28.40 54.59 8.32
CA ALA A 921 -28.19 56.03 8.14
C ALA A 921 -28.08 56.68 9.53
N PHE A 922 -27.25 57.72 9.64
CA PHE A 922 -26.72 58.40 10.84
C PHE A 922 -25.43 57.74 11.38
N LEU A 923 -24.22 58.30 11.24
CA LEU A 923 -23.79 59.71 11.25
C LEU A 923 -22.55 59.94 10.37
N ARG A 924 -22.50 61.12 9.74
CA ARG A 924 -21.32 61.80 9.18
C ARG A 924 -21.35 63.22 9.78
N ILE A 925 -20.40 63.63 10.63
CA ILE A 925 -19.20 64.50 10.38
C ILE A 925 -19.03 65.37 11.66
N PRO A 926 -17.85 65.92 12.02
CA PRO A 926 -16.51 65.80 11.43
C PRO A 926 -15.54 64.90 12.22
#